data_AF-A0A7M7PZY3-F1
#
_entry.id   AF-A0A7M7PZY3-F1
#
_cell.length_a   1.000
_cell.length_b   1.000
_cell.length_c   1.000
_cell.angle_alpha   90.00
_cell.angle_beta   90.00
_cell.angle_gamma   90.00
#
_symmetry.space_group_name_H-M   'P 1'
#
loop_
_entity.id
_entity.type
_entity.pdbx_description
1 polymer ?
#
loop_
_entity_poly.entity_id
_entity_poly.type
_entity_poly.pdbx_seq_one_letter_code
_entity_poly.pdbx_strand_id
1 'polypeptide(L)'
;MASGREECFWRAKLRVMNERFKSRLDENVFEGVREPEIHHGLRPAASTLLHGVFTDMCFCDETQEYLLLDRGVEIQRYSMQGKLLRPSFSLEPTQTFSRVQWFPASRPSSRGCLVCHEPEAENIWILGRSGDELQCLKNEFYTKALYHEPSRNELVVVGSHQTTKYSLDDKEQTERELESSKALAYSDPEFGPTWQLDCSALIPQTALPARLVASYLTTLYLMPLEVDADSVSEGPVEFLGKRSNASKAPISAIHFHASTSWIILGDQLGNVAYYPVVAWNLKFECVMSHTGAHSSKLTLIVSHPSICGFLSCGLLGDKLQVWSCNFRDKIESFDQLGVVKAITVNEKAATVVTLGTGLDYLTMRQVYCFFAPLTSKARSLMSTSCPMYPTRVIAASEDNSVRMFSSCGKQLNLQILPEDDLHVVAAVLSGDRKQLFTIILKTGEILVSDASVCPMKFRKVFVNDASKVTCITVYEHFDEIRDSDGHPKKPRIFYPISILVIAGTEEGNLIVLNPDTGKPEYVSPAHTASVVQLKSSVYSKRVISLGSERCVKVWRIFADLAKPLALYYVLHFVVPITHVSFMGKILCMANSSENSQVHQVLMEDTADRIRLEHHSSKDHTATIMDMITSETLGLCATSSRDNTVRIWDEENCLIKILVINTCALHITFSSVIGDIVFSAGRHLYKIPHENYLPPKYRAKVVANDLLEEKDEDTILEDSEYKLYDDIVDRNSMLRPVSSIPLASIDIRNADNPRVDLLIQKQICALYQERDEDIKRIKDRLIAPTKIVEDRALMTKETWDKYVNDLLSSMTRPPAEKPDYDFQNIQESKLAEVKTYNERGVFQMLFGYSVDEIDDTENLAELIRDSKLPLNGFLPNSILYKTKELVEPLTESVESLVKEPVKYRYPAKFYMDEDEEPTEARESIRLSQLMAVDDLKNEKEEE
;
A
#
# COMPACT_ATOMS: atom_id res chain seq x y z
N MET A 1 53.98 -19.79 2.23
CA MET A 1 53.03 -20.42 3.17
C MET A 1 52.71 -19.59 4.43
N ALA A 2 53.29 -18.39 4.64
CA ALA A 2 52.98 -17.56 5.81
C ALA A 2 51.75 -16.63 5.62
N SER A 3 51.43 -16.22 4.37
CA SER A 3 50.32 -15.29 4.09
C SER A 3 48.92 -15.91 4.21
N GLY A 4 48.77 -17.22 3.99
CA GLY A 4 47.48 -17.91 4.09
C GLY A 4 47.00 -18.17 5.52
N ARG A 5 47.91 -18.18 6.51
CA ARG A 5 47.55 -18.36 7.93
C ARG A 5 47.04 -17.07 8.58
N GLU A 6 47.51 -15.90 8.13
CA GLU A 6 47.05 -14.60 8.67
C GLU A 6 45.65 -14.21 8.18
N GLU A 7 45.31 -14.49 6.90
CA GLU A 7 43.94 -14.30 6.40
C GLU A 7 42.91 -15.16 7.14
N CYS A 8 43.25 -16.41 7.42
CA CYS A 8 42.38 -17.33 8.17
C CYS A 8 42.20 -16.90 9.63
N PHE A 9 43.24 -16.33 10.25
CA PHE A 9 43.21 -15.87 11.63
C PHE A 9 42.37 -14.59 11.81
N TRP A 10 42.48 -13.64 10.88
CA TRP A 10 41.65 -12.43 10.90
C TRP A 10 40.19 -12.74 10.61
N ARG A 11 39.88 -13.62 9.63
CA ARG A 11 38.52 -14.10 9.38
C ARG A 11 37.94 -14.87 10.56
N ALA A 12 38.72 -15.68 11.27
CA ALA A 12 38.30 -16.36 12.49
C ALA A 12 38.04 -15.37 13.64
N LYS A 13 38.88 -14.35 13.82
CA LYS A 13 38.64 -13.26 14.78
C LYS A 13 37.41 -12.42 14.43
N LEU A 14 37.19 -12.12 13.15
CA LEU A 14 36.02 -11.40 12.66
C LEU A 14 34.74 -12.23 12.83
N ARG A 15 34.85 -13.56 12.68
CA ARG A 15 33.77 -14.52 12.97
C ARG A 15 33.45 -14.58 14.45
N VAL A 16 34.46 -14.73 15.33
CA VAL A 16 34.30 -14.67 16.79
C VAL A 16 33.82 -13.29 17.25
N MET A 17 34.22 -12.21 16.57
CA MET A 17 33.75 -10.85 16.84
C MET A 17 32.31 -10.66 16.40
N ASN A 18 31.88 -11.20 15.25
CA ASN A 18 30.50 -11.19 14.78
C ASN A 18 29.59 -12.11 15.63
N GLU A 19 30.09 -13.26 16.07
CA GLU A 19 29.40 -14.12 17.03
C GLU A 19 29.31 -13.45 18.40
N ARG A 20 30.37 -12.75 18.84
CA ARG A 20 30.33 -11.89 20.03
C ARG A 20 29.44 -10.66 19.84
N PHE A 21 29.33 -10.09 18.65
CA PHE A 21 28.41 -8.98 18.36
C PHE A 21 26.95 -9.47 18.37
N LYS A 22 26.70 -10.65 17.80
CA LYS A 22 25.41 -11.36 17.89
C LYS A 22 25.05 -11.73 19.32
N SER A 23 26.04 -12.13 20.14
CA SER A 23 25.84 -12.50 21.55
C SER A 23 25.87 -11.31 22.52
N ARG A 24 26.38 -10.14 22.11
CA ARG A 24 26.45 -8.88 22.89
C ARG A 24 25.47 -7.81 22.42
N LEU A 25 24.59 -8.13 21.47
CA LEU A 25 23.32 -7.42 21.31
C LEU A 25 22.44 -7.74 22.53
N ASP A 26 22.92 -7.37 23.72
CA ASP A 26 22.09 -7.29 24.92
C ASP A 26 20.96 -6.31 24.59
N GLU A 27 19.74 -6.83 24.58
CA GLU A 27 18.52 -6.07 24.27
C GLU A 27 18.42 -4.81 25.15
N ASN A 28 18.93 -4.89 26.37
CA ASN A 28 18.95 -3.83 27.36
C ASN A 28 19.90 -2.65 27.03
N VAL A 29 20.89 -2.82 26.14
CA VAL A 29 21.89 -1.77 25.84
C VAL A 29 21.42 -0.85 24.71
N PHE A 30 20.56 -1.33 23.81
CA PHE A 30 19.96 -0.54 22.73
C PHE A 30 18.54 -0.02 23.07
N GLU A 31 17.92 -0.54 24.12
CA GLU A 31 16.62 -0.05 24.61
C GLU A 31 16.75 1.27 25.38
N GLY A 32 16.91 2.36 24.63
CA GLY A 32 16.10 3.53 24.98
C GLY A 32 14.64 3.10 24.85
N VAL A 33 13.84 3.23 25.93
CA VAL A 33 12.43 2.80 26.04
C VAL A 33 11.64 3.15 24.78
N ARG A 34 11.59 2.24 23.81
CA ARG A 34 10.74 2.39 22.63
C ARG A 34 9.45 1.65 22.91
N GLU A 35 8.35 2.40 22.88
CA GLU A 35 6.99 1.93 23.16
C GLU A 35 6.74 0.53 22.58
N PRO A 36 6.37 -0.47 23.39
CA PRO A 36 6.05 -1.82 22.91
C PRO A 36 4.86 -1.81 21.93
N GLU A 37 4.03 -0.78 22.04
CA GLU A 37 2.88 -0.52 21.19
C GLU A 37 3.15 0.66 20.25
N ILE A 38 2.82 0.49 18.98
CA ILE A 38 2.93 1.53 17.96
C ILE A 38 1.53 1.75 17.39
N HIS A 39 1.02 2.96 17.56
CA HIS A 39 -0.32 3.31 17.11
C HIS A 39 -0.29 4.01 15.74
N HIS A 40 -1.23 3.66 14.89
CA HIS A 40 -1.64 4.45 13.73
C HIS A 40 -2.88 5.26 14.09
N GLY A 41 -2.88 6.55 13.78
CA GLY A 41 -4.02 7.43 14.08
C GLY A 41 -3.63 8.73 14.75
N LEU A 42 -4.64 9.53 15.09
CA LEU A 42 -4.46 10.79 15.81
C LEU A 42 -4.21 10.51 17.30
N ARG A 43 -3.22 11.17 17.89
CA ARG A 43 -2.93 11.08 19.33
C ARG A 43 -2.70 12.46 19.95
N PRO A 44 -3.18 12.71 21.18
CA PRO A 44 -2.80 13.90 21.93
C PRO A 44 -1.28 13.92 22.14
N ALA A 45 -0.62 14.94 21.59
CA ALA A 45 0.82 15.16 21.70
C ALA A 45 1.14 16.19 22.80
N ALA A 46 0.33 17.25 22.91
CA ALA A 46 0.47 18.28 23.92
C ALA A 46 -0.89 18.89 24.26
N SER A 47 -1.02 19.44 25.46
CA SER A 47 -2.16 20.25 25.87
C SER A 47 -1.63 21.51 26.56
N THR A 48 -2.15 22.67 26.15
CA THR A 48 -1.79 23.97 26.72
C THR A 48 -3.00 24.59 27.38
N LEU A 49 -2.89 24.91 28.67
CA LEU A 49 -3.96 25.59 29.38
C LEU A 49 -3.99 27.06 28.97
N LEU A 50 -5.17 27.54 28.59
CA LEU A 50 -5.37 28.90 28.13
C LEU A 50 -5.79 29.82 29.28
N HIS A 51 -5.18 31.00 29.36
CA HIS A 51 -5.53 32.05 30.32
C HIS A 51 -6.22 33.21 29.58
N GLY A 52 -7.48 33.02 29.18
CA GLY A 52 -8.24 33.99 28.39
C GLY A 52 -9.61 33.45 27.97
N VAL A 53 -10.41 34.27 27.28
CA VAL A 53 -11.70 33.83 26.71
C VAL A 53 -11.58 33.88 25.20
N PHE A 54 -11.22 32.74 24.63
CA PHE A 54 -11.02 32.59 23.20
C PHE A 54 -12.33 32.21 22.50
N THR A 55 -12.59 32.88 21.39
CA THR A 55 -13.79 32.73 20.56
C THR A 55 -13.52 31.83 19.36
N ASP A 56 -12.41 32.05 18.65
CA ASP A 56 -12.08 31.37 17.41
C ASP A 56 -10.55 31.22 17.21
N MET A 57 -10.15 30.37 16.28
CA MET A 57 -8.75 30.04 16.01
C MET A 57 -8.51 29.75 14.51
N CYS A 58 -7.36 30.21 14.00
CA CYS A 58 -6.88 29.84 12.67
C CYS A 58 -5.39 29.47 12.68
N PHE A 59 -4.92 28.83 11.60
CA PHE A 59 -3.53 28.45 11.42
C PHE A 59 -2.95 29.25 10.26
N CYS A 60 -1.85 29.96 10.53
CA CYS A 60 -1.10 30.70 9.53
C CYS A 60 -0.03 29.79 8.93
N ASP A 61 -0.18 29.46 7.66
CA ASP A 61 0.72 28.51 6.98
C ASP A 61 2.05 29.14 6.54
N GLU A 62 2.13 30.47 6.43
CA GLU A 62 3.37 31.20 6.15
C GLU A 62 4.28 31.25 7.39
N THR A 63 3.73 31.59 8.56
CA THR A 63 4.51 31.71 9.81
C THR A 63 4.58 30.41 10.60
N GLN A 64 3.75 29.41 10.28
CA GLN A 64 3.62 28.14 11.00
C GLN A 64 3.21 28.36 12.47
N GLU A 65 2.17 29.17 12.69
CA GLU A 65 1.67 29.55 14.01
C GLU A 65 0.14 29.45 14.09
N TYR A 66 -0.37 29.22 15.30
CA TYR A 66 -1.79 29.27 15.61
C TYR A 66 -2.16 30.67 16.13
N LEU A 67 -3.17 31.28 15.52
CA LEU A 67 -3.67 32.60 15.86
C LEU A 67 -5.00 32.45 16.57
N LEU A 68 -5.07 32.88 17.83
CA LEU A 68 -6.23 32.75 18.70
C LEU A 68 -6.83 34.13 18.95
N LEU A 69 -8.14 34.26 18.76
CA LEU A 69 -8.87 35.49 18.99
C LEU A 69 -9.33 35.57 20.46
N ASP A 70 -8.74 36.48 21.25
CA ASP A 70 -9.08 36.72 22.65
C ASP A 70 -10.09 37.87 22.76
N ARG A 71 -11.31 37.55 23.24
CA ARG A 71 -12.42 38.50 23.44
C ARG A 71 -12.78 39.37 22.23
N GLY A 72 -12.29 39.03 21.05
CA GLY A 72 -12.52 39.80 19.82
C GLY A 72 -11.69 41.07 19.69
N VAL A 73 -10.71 41.32 20.56
CA VAL A 73 -9.92 42.57 20.59
C VAL A 73 -8.42 42.31 20.42
N GLU A 74 -7.95 41.09 20.68
CA GLU A 74 -6.53 40.75 20.58
C GLU A 74 -6.35 39.40 19.89
N ILE A 75 -5.33 39.28 19.05
CA ILE A 75 -4.89 38.02 18.46
C ILE A 75 -3.63 37.56 19.19
N GLN A 76 -3.76 36.47 19.95
CA GLN A 76 -2.63 35.81 20.60
C GLN A 76 -2.02 34.76 19.66
N ARG A 77 -0.69 34.71 19.64
CA ARG A 77 0.07 33.81 18.78
C ARG A 77 0.58 32.63 19.57
N TYR A 78 0.36 31.42 19.09
CA TYR A 78 0.85 30.19 19.69
C TYR A 78 1.71 29.43 18.67
N SER A 79 2.86 28.97 19.11
CA SER A 79 3.70 28.07 18.32
C SER A 79 3.02 26.72 18.10
N MET A 80 3.55 25.93 17.17
CA MET A 80 3.15 24.53 16.95
C MET A 80 3.28 23.63 18.19
N GLN A 81 4.00 24.08 19.23
CA GLN A 81 4.22 23.36 20.48
C GLN A 81 3.32 23.85 21.62
N GLY A 82 2.40 24.78 21.36
CA GLY A 82 1.57 25.38 22.41
C GLY A 82 2.24 26.43 23.28
N LYS A 83 3.45 26.88 22.91
CA LYS A 83 4.06 28.03 23.58
C LYS A 83 3.50 29.34 23.04
N LEU A 84 3.10 30.23 23.94
CA LEU A 84 2.71 31.60 23.63
C LEU A 84 3.89 32.39 23.06
N LEU A 85 3.69 32.99 21.89
CA LEU A 85 4.63 33.85 21.19
C LEU A 85 4.28 35.32 21.44
N ARG A 86 5.29 36.17 21.54
CA ARG A 86 5.13 37.63 21.73
C ARG A 86 5.85 38.39 20.62
N PRO A 87 5.35 39.55 20.17
CA PRO A 87 4.14 40.25 20.66
C PRO A 87 2.83 39.64 20.12
N SER A 88 1.75 39.81 20.86
CA SER A 88 0.37 39.62 20.39
C SER A 88 -0.06 40.83 19.56
N PHE A 89 -1.02 40.64 18.65
CA PHE A 89 -1.54 41.71 17.81
C PHE A 89 -2.79 42.31 18.46
N SER A 90 -2.70 43.57 18.89
CA SER A 90 -3.86 44.30 19.39
C SER A 90 -4.68 44.82 18.20
N LEU A 91 -5.96 44.47 18.16
CA LEU A 91 -6.92 45.03 17.22
C LEU A 91 -7.46 46.35 17.78
N GLU A 92 -8.10 47.15 16.94
CA GLU A 92 -8.63 48.44 17.39
C GLU A 92 -9.69 48.27 18.51
N PRO A 93 -9.61 49.03 19.62
CA PRO A 93 -10.47 48.83 20.81
C PRO A 93 -11.97 49.07 20.57
N THR A 94 -12.34 49.74 19.48
CA THR A 94 -13.72 50.06 19.11
C THR A 94 -14.45 48.91 18.43
N GLN A 95 -13.75 47.81 18.15
CA GLN A 95 -14.22 46.72 17.30
C GLN A 95 -14.15 45.39 18.07
N THR A 96 -15.16 44.53 17.87
CA THR A 96 -15.19 43.18 18.45
C THR A 96 -15.46 42.18 17.36
N PHE A 97 -14.60 41.18 17.25
CA PHE A 97 -14.72 40.07 16.28
C PHE A 97 -15.03 38.75 16.99
N SER A 98 -15.81 37.88 16.35
CA SER A 98 -16.04 36.51 16.82
C SER A 98 -15.56 35.44 15.85
N ARG A 99 -15.13 35.81 14.63
CA ARG A 99 -14.56 34.91 13.64
C ARG A 99 -13.26 35.44 13.06
N VAL A 100 -12.28 34.54 12.90
CA VAL A 100 -10.98 34.83 12.28
C VAL A 100 -10.59 33.70 11.33
N GLN A 101 -10.21 34.04 10.10
CA GLN A 101 -9.72 33.09 9.10
C GLN A 101 -8.43 33.58 8.47
N TRP A 102 -7.51 32.66 8.18
CA TRP A 102 -6.29 32.94 7.44
C TRP A 102 -6.47 32.54 5.99
N PHE A 103 -6.26 33.49 5.07
CA PHE A 103 -6.25 33.24 3.64
C PHE A 103 -4.81 33.21 3.13
N PRO A 104 -4.32 32.05 2.67
CA PRO A 104 -2.94 31.92 2.22
C PRO A 104 -2.74 32.65 0.89
N ALA A 105 -1.51 33.11 0.65
CA ALA A 105 -1.10 33.63 -0.65
C ALA A 105 -1.30 32.56 -1.74
N SER A 106 -2.18 32.83 -2.70
CA SER A 106 -2.47 31.93 -3.81
C SER A 106 -1.47 32.07 -4.97
N ARG A 107 -0.83 33.24 -5.10
CA ARG A 107 0.17 33.56 -6.12
C ARG A 107 1.45 34.12 -5.48
N PRO A 108 2.62 33.96 -6.11
CA PRO A 108 3.87 34.54 -5.61
C PRO A 108 3.84 36.07 -5.45
N SER A 109 2.95 36.74 -6.18
CA SER A 109 2.75 38.19 -6.15
C SER A 109 1.72 38.66 -5.11
N SER A 110 0.86 37.76 -4.60
CA SER A 110 -0.16 38.09 -3.60
C SER A 110 0.36 37.85 -2.19
N ARG A 111 -0.06 38.66 -1.21
CA ARG A 111 0.22 38.41 0.22
C ARG A 111 -0.94 37.69 0.88
N GLY A 112 -0.64 36.78 1.81
CA GLY A 112 -1.66 36.20 2.69
C GLY A 112 -2.27 37.27 3.60
N CYS A 113 -3.55 37.11 3.92
CA CYS A 113 -4.30 38.06 4.74
C CYS A 113 -5.15 37.36 5.80
N LEU A 114 -5.39 38.07 6.90
CA LEU A 114 -6.32 37.68 7.95
C LEU A 114 -7.67 38.33 7.64
N VAL A 115 -8.74 37.55 7.68
CA VAL A 115 -10.10 38.08 7.54
C VAL A 115 -10.84 37.89 8.84
N CYS A 116 -11.27 39.02 9.41
CA CYS A 116 -12.01 39.09 10.66
C CYS A 116 -13.41 39.64 10.40
N HIS A 117 -14.43 39.02 10.99
CA HIS A 117 -15.79 39.54 10.91
C HIS A 117 -16.62 39.16 12.14
N GLU A 118 -17.71 39.88 12.32
CA GLU A 118 -18.76 39.55 13.26
C GLU A 118 -19.99 39.04 12.46
N PRO A 119 -20.56 37.88 12.80
CA PRO A 119 -21.85 37.46 12.25
C PRO A 119 -22.90 38.54 12.50
N GLU A 120 -23.75 38.82 11.50
CA GLU A 120 -24.75 39.90 11.57
C GLU A 120 -24.19 41.34 11.56
N ALA A 121 -22.89 41.54 11.34
CA ALA A 121 -22.34 42.84 11.00
C ALA A 121 -22.27 43.06 9.47
N GLU A 122 -22.30 44.33 9.07
CA GLU A 122 -22.15 44.75 7.66
C GLU A 122 -20.68 44.76 7.20
N ASN A 123 -19.73 44.89 8.13
CA ASN A 123 -18.33 45.12 7.80
C ASN A 123 -17.49 43.83 7.89
N ILE A 124 -16.63 43.61 6.90
CA ILE A 124 -15.63 42.55 6.87
C ILE A 124 -14.25 43.21 6.84
N TRP A 125 -13.37 42.80 7.74
CA TRP A 125 -12.05 43.41 7.90
C TRP A 125 -10.98 42.51 7.35
N ILE A 126 -10.18 43.03 6.43
CA ILE A 126 -9.01 42.38 5.88
C ILE A 126 -7.78 43.01 6.53
N LEU A 127 -7.07 42.19 7.30
CA LEU A 127 -5.89 42.55 8.06
C LEU A 127 -4.66 41.90 7.42
N GLY A 128 -3.52 42.57 7.54
CA GLY A 128 -2.23 42.03 7.18
C GLY A 128 -1.73 41.01 8.20
N ARG A 129 -0.63 40.34 7.88
CA ARG A 129 0.04 39.36 8.75
C ARG A 129 0.35 39.86 10.17
N SER A 130 0.57 41.16 10.34
CA SER A 130 0.93 41.82 11.60
C SER A 130 -0.30 42.31 12.38
N GLY A 131 -1.52 42.07 11.88
CA GLY A 131 -2.75 42.61 12.43
C GLY A 131 -3.04 44.05 12.02
N ASP A 132 -2.22 44.65 11.14
CA ASP A 132 -2.48 45.97 10.58
C ASP A 132 -3.68 45.93 9.64
N GLU A 133 -4.58 46.90 9.73
CA GLU A 133 -5.72 46.99 8.82
C GLU A 133 -5.25 47.29 7.40
N LEU A 134 -5.61 46.41 6.45
CA LEU A 134 -5.41 46.65 5.03
C LEU A 134 -6.65 47.28 4.41
N GLN A 135 -7.83 46.75 4.73
CA GLN A 135 -9.09 47.20 4.14
C GLN A 135 -10.31 46.81 4.97
N CYS A 136 -11.29 47.72 5.03
CA CYS A 136 -12.63 47.43 5.55
C CYS A 136 -13.62 47.37 4.38
N LEU A 137 -14.24 46.21 4.19
CA LEU A 137 -15.29 45.97 3.21
C LEU A 137 -16.66 46.18 3.85
N LYS A 138 -17.46 47.10 3.31
CA LYS A 138 -18.86 47.23 3.69
C LYS A 138 -19.71 46.35 2.78
N ASN A 139 -20.20 45.24 3.31
CA ASN A 139 -21.05 44.32 2.58
C ASN A 139 -22.50 44.80 2.57
N GLU A 140 -23.21 44.60 1.45
CA GLU A 140 -24.60 45.06 1.28
C GLU A 140 -25.61 44.24 2.12
N PHE A 141 -25.16 43.16 2.75
CA PHE A 141 -25.99 42.22 3.50
C PHE A 141 -25.23 41.56 4.64
N TYR A 142 -25.96 40.97 5.58
CA TYR A 142 -25.37 40.26 6.71
C TYR A 142 -24.64 38.98 6.27
N THR A 143 -23.39 38.86 6.69
CA THR A 143 -22.52 37.72 6.39
C THR A 143 -22.87 36.51 7.25
N LYS A 144 -23.24 35.40 6.61
CA LYS A 144 -23.43 34.09 7.26
C LYS A 144 -22.18 33.21 7.19
N ALA A 145 -21.46 33.24 6.07
CA ALA A 145 -20.22 32.49 5.90
C ALA A 145 -19.24 33.20 4.95
N LEU A 146 -17.95 32.97 5.16
CA LEU A 146 -16.86 33.45 4.32
C LEU A 146 -16.02 32.27 3.84
N TYR A 147 -15.60 32.33 2.58
CA TYR A 147 -14.70 31.33 1.99
C TYR A 147 -13.64 32.00 1.13
N HIS A 148 -12.47 31.37 1.04
CA HIS A 148 -11.42 31.73 0.11
C HIS A 148 -11.42 30.76 -1.07
N GLU A 149 -11.48 31.31 -2.28
CA GLU A 149 -11.29 30.55 -3.51
C GLU A 149 -9.82 30.71 -3.97
N PRO A 150 -8.96 29.71 -3.73
CA PRO A 150 -7.53 29.84 -3.93
C PRO A 150 -7.13 29.95 -5.41
N SER A 151 -7.92 29.41 -6.34
CA SER A 151 -7.58 29.41 -7.77
C SER A 151 -7.58 30.80 -8.39
N ARG A 152 -8.56 31.63 -8.02
CA ARG A 152 -8.74 33.01 -8.49
C ARG A 152 -8.33 34.07 -7.48
N ASN A 153 -7.97 33.65 -6.26
CA ASN A 153 -7.70 34.55 -5.15
C ASN A 153 -8.91 35.45 -4.83
N GLU A 154 -10.08 34.85 -4.71
CA GLU A 154 -11.34 35.58 -4.48
C GLU A 154 -11.87 35.28 -3.07
N LEU A 155 -12.38 36.33 -2.41
CA LEU A 155 -13.18 36.21 -1.20
C LEU A 155 -14.65 36.02 -1.58
N VAL A 156 -15.24 34.90 -1.19
CA VAL A 156 -16.67 34.60 -1.41
C VAL A 156 -17.43 34.88 -0.13
N VAL A 157 -18.36 35.83 -0.18
CA VAL A 157 -19.22 36.24 0.92
C VAL A 157 -20.62 35.68 0.71
N VAL A 158 -21.10 34.89 1.68
CA VAL A 158 -22.40 34.22 1.63
C VAL A 158 -23.34 34.82 2.67
N GLY A 159 -24.50 35.30 2.23
CA GLY A 159 -25.56 35.84 3.06
C GLY A 159 -26.76 34.91 3.18
N SER A 160 -27.88 35.42 3.70
CA SER A 160 -29.11 34.62 3.83
C SER A 160 -29.77 34.26 2.49
N HIS A 161 -29.66 35.12 1.48
CA HIS A 161 -30.31 34.91 0.17
C HIS A 161 -29.42 35.22 -1.02
N GLN A 162 -28.21 35.74 -0.80
CA GLN A 162 -27.34 36.19 -1.88
C GLN A 162 -25.87 35.92 -1.59
N THR A 163 -25.07 35.89 -2.65
CA THR A 163 -23.61 35.73 -2.58
C THR A 163 -22.91 36.80 -3.42
N THR A 164 -21.78 37.28 -2.92
CA THR A 164 -20.91 38.25 -3.59
C THR A 164 -19.47 37.76 -3.55
N LYS A 165 -18.69 38.11 -4.58
CA LYS A 165 -17.26 37.81 -4.64
C LYS A 165 -16.45 39.09 -4.67
N TYR A 166 -15.30 39.10 -4.01
CA TYR A 166 -14.33 40.20 -4.03
C TYR A 166 -12.98 39.66 -4.48
N SER A 167 -12.37 40.27 -5.49
CA SER A 167 -11.05 39.83 -5.98
C SER A 167 -9.94 40.39 -5.08
N LEU A 168 -9.15 39.53 -4.43
CA LEU A 168 -8.06 39.92 -3.52
C LEU A 168 -6.73 40.15 -4.25
N ASP A 169 -6.73 40.26 -5.58
CA ASP A 169 -5.50 40.51 -6.35
C ASP A 169 -5.06 41.98 -6.19
N ASP A 170 -3.79 42.17 -5.80
CA ASP A 170 -3.13 43.46 -5.62
C ASP A 170 -3.17 44.28 -6.92
N LYS A 171 -4.22 45.08 -7.14
CA LYS A 171 -4.10 46.25 -8.02
C LYS A 171 -3.43 47.33 -7.18
N GLU A 172 -2.18 47.64 -7.52
CA GLU A 172 -1.38 48.75 -6.99
C GLU A 172 -2.22 50.03 -6.80
N GLN A 173 -2.85 50.20 -5.64
CA GLN A 173 -3.40 51.43 -5.08
C GLN A 173 -4.15 51.07 -3.78
N THR A 174 -3.50 51.33 -2.65
CA THR A 174 -4.01 51.21 -1.27
C THR A 174 -5.25 52.06 -0.95
N GLU A 175 -5.94 52.62 -1.95
CA GLU A 175 -7.08 53.54 -1.80
C GLU A 175 -8.28 53.18 -2.67
N ARG A 176 -8.25 52.08 -3.46
CA ARG A 176 -9.43 51.63 -4.24
C ARG A 176 -10.19 50.53 -3.53
N GLU A 177 -11.51 50.70 -3.40
CA GLU A 177 -12.44 49.65 -2.98
C GLU A 177 -12.25 48.41 -3.87
N LEU A 178 -12.20 47.22 -3.25
CA LEU A 178 -12.06 45.94 -3.98
C LEU A 178 -13.18 45.80 -5.01
N GLU A 179 -12.83 45.39 -6.23
CA GLU A 179 -13.82 45.14 -7.28
C GLU A 179 -14.72 43.96 -6.88
N SER A 180 -15.99 44.25 -6.57
CA SER A 180 -17.00 43.24 -6.26
C SER A 180 -17.68 42.71 -7.52
N SER A 181 -17.91 41.41 -7.60
CA SER A 181 -18.80 40.83 -8.60
C SER A 181 -20.26 41.25 -8.36
N LYS A 182 -21.11 41.19 -9.40
CA LYS A 182 -22.55 41.35 -9.23
C LYS A 182 -23.08 40.33 -8.21
N ALA A 183 -23.89 40.77 -7.26
CA ALA A 183 -24.52 39.89 -6.27
C ALA A 183 -25.44 38.88 -6.96
N LEU A 184 -25.26 37.59 -6.65
CA LEU A 184 -26.11 36.51 -7.11
C LEU A 184 -27.17 36.23 -6.04
N ALA A 185 -28.44 36.50 -6.37
CA ALA A 185 -29.57 36.24 -5.49
C ALA A 185 -30.22 34.88 -5.79
N TYR A 186 -30.63 34.18 -4.75
CA TYR A 186 -31.25 32.86 -4.83
C TYR A 186 -32.59 32.86 -4.09
N SER A 187 -33.54 32.05 -4.55
CA SER A 187 -34.80 31.82 -3.85
C SER A 187 -35.40 30.48 -4.25
N ASP A 188 -35.99 29.76 -3.29
CA ASP A 188 -36.77 28.56 -3.57
C ASP A 188 -38.28 28.90 -3.60
N PRO A 189 -38.95 28.75 -4.75
CA PRO A 189 -40.39 29.02 -4.87
C PRO A 189 -41.25 28.20 -3.90
N GLU A 190 -40.81 26.99 -3.50
CA GLU A 190 -41.58 26.12 -2.61
C GLU A 190 -41.73 26.69 -1.20
N PHE A 191 -40.74 27.46 -0.73
CA PHE A 191 -40.73 28.06 0.61
C PHE A 191 -41.03 29.56 0.60
N GLY A 192 -40.99 30.18 -0.59
CA GLY A 192 -41.30 31.59 -0.81
C GLY A 192 -40.45 32.51 0.07
N PRO A 193 -41.06 33.50 0.77
CA PRO A 193 -40.31 34.52 1.52
C PRO A 193 -39.64 33.98 2.80
N THR A 194 -39.97 32.76 3.22
CA THR A 194 -39.37 32.15 4.42
C THR A 194 -38.02 31.48 4.13
N TRP A 195 -37.71 31.26 2.85
CA TRP A 195 -36.51 30.55 2.44
C TRP A 195 -35.24 31.33 2.78
N GLN A 196 -34.30 30.72 3.50
CA GLN A 196 -32.99 31.31 3.79
C GLN A 196 -31.90 30.24 3.82
N LEU A 197 -30.64 30.66 3.66
CA LEU A 197 -29.48 29.76 3.80
C LEU A 197 -29.11 29.56 5.27
N ASP A 198 -29.13 28.32 5.76
CA ASP A 198 -28.77 28.01 7.16
C ASP A 198 -27.29 27.66 7.29
N CYS A 199 -26.82 26.69 6.50
CA CYS A 199 -25.44 26.23 6.46
C CYS A 199 -24.94 26.24 5.02
N SER A 200 -23.63 26.39 4.82
CA SER A 200 -23.02 26.33 3.48
C SER A 200 -21.64 25.69 3.53
N ALA A 201 -21.14 25.30 2.36
CA ALA A 201 -19.75 24.91 2.13
C ALA A 201 -19.36 25.23 0.68
N LEU A 202 -18.15 25.75 0.48
CA LEU A 202 -17.59 26.03 -0.84
C LEU A 202 -17.09 24.75 -1.51
N ILE A 203 -17.44 24.56 -2.79
CA ILE A 203 -16.79 23.60 -3.69
C ILE A 203 -15.79 24.42 -4.52
N PRO A 204 -14.48 24.27 -4.27
CA PRO A 204 -13.47 25.07 -4.93
C PRO A 204 -13.40 24.76 -6.42
N GLN A 205 -12.94 25.74 -7.20
CA GLN A 205 -12.76 25.58 -8.64
C GLN A 205 -11.67 24.54 -8.91
N THR A 206 -12.04 23.50 -9.64
CA THR A 206 -11.11 22.48 -10.17
C THR A 206 -11.21 22.49 -11.70
N ALA A 207 -11.99 21.59 -12.29
CA ALA A 207 -12.29 21.54 -13.73
C ALA A 207 -13.61 22.27 -14.12
N LEU A 208 -14.44 22.59 -13.12
CA LEU A 208 -15.73 23.27 -13.24
C LEU A 208 -15.66 24.59 -12.44
N PRO A 209 -16.47 25.61 -12.78
CA PRO A 209 -16.54 26.84 -11.99
C PRO A 209 -16.88 26.53 -10.53
N ALA A 210 -16.39 27.36 -9.60
CA ALA A 210 -16.66 27.21 -8.18
C ALA A 210 -18.18 27.13 -7.93
N ARG A 211 -18.59 26.29 -6.99
CA ARG A 211 -20.01 26.07 -6.64
C ARG A 211 -20.20 26.20 -5.14
N LEU A 212 -21.42 26.50 -4.73
CA LEU A 212 -21.79 26.54 -3.32
C LEU A 212 -22.76 25.42 -3.02
N VAL A 213 -22.48 24.65 -1.97
CA VAL A 213 -23.46 23.75 -1.38
C VAL A 213 -24.06 24.47 -0.20
N ALA A 214 -25.38 24.47 -0.09
CA ALA A 214 -26.05 25.08 1.05
C ALA A 214 -27.30 24.30 1.45
N SER A 215 -27.77 24.53 2.67
CA SER A 215 -29.00 23.93 3.17
C SER A 215 -30.00 24.95 3.64
N TYR A 216 -31.27 24.55 3.58
CA TYR A 216 -32.36 25.13 4.34
C TYR A 216 -33.18 24.00 4.96
N LEU A 217 -33.33 24.00 6.29
CA LEU A 217 -33.99 22.91 7.02
C LEU A 217 -33.40 21.54 6.64
N THR A 218 -34.17 20.65 6.01
CA THR A 218 -33.75 19.30 5.59
C THR A 218 -33.34 19.21 4.12
N THR A 219 -33.37 20.33 3.39
CA THR A 219 -33.13 20.37 1.95
C THR A 219 -31.71 20.83 1.65
N LEU A 220 -31.06 20.14 0.72
CA LEU A 220 -29.72 20.43 0.24
C LEU A 220 -29.79 21.02 -1.17
N TYR A 221 -29.02 22.08 -1.42
CA TYR A 221 -28.97 22.81 -2.68
C TYR A 221 -27.53 22.84 -3.22
N LEU A 222 -27.40 22.70 -4.53
CA LEU A 222 -26.17 22.97 -5.27
C LEU A 222 -26.37 24.23 -6.10
N MET A 223 -25.61 25.28 -5.80
CA MET A 223 -25.78 26.61 -6.36
C MET A 223 -24.56 26.99 -7.23
N PRO A 224 -24.78 27.65 -8.38
CA PRO A 224 -23.69 28.21 -9.17
C PRO A 224 -23.17 29.50 -8.54
N LEU A 225 -21.86 29.69 -8.51
CA LEU A 225 -21.24 30.97 -8.11
C LEU A 225 -20.83 31.83 -9.32
N GLU A 226 -21.03 31.34 -10.54
CA GLU A 226 -20.80 32.05 -11.80
C GLU A 226 -21.99 31.81 -12.73
N VAL A 227 -22.41 32.85 -13.43
CA VAL A 227 -23.52 32.81 -14.40
C VAL A 227 -22.98 33.32 -15.72
N ASP A 228 -23.29 32.61 -16.82
CA ASP A 228 -22.88 33.02 -18.17
C ASP A 228 -23.51 34.37 -18.52
N ALA A 229 -22.69 35.28 -19.06
CA ALA A 229 -23.06 36.67 -19.35
C ALA A 229 -24.31 36.82 -20.24
N ASP A 230 -24.70 35.78 -20.98
CA ASP A 230 -25.84 35.77 -21.90
C ASP A 230 -27.18 35.36 -21.24
N SER A 231 -27.17 34.96 -19.96
CA SER A 231 -28.35 34.46 -19.22
C SER A 231 -28.83 35.37 -18.09
N VAL A 232 -28.48 36.66 -18.15
CA VAL A 232 -28.85 37.65 -17.13
C VAL A 232 -30.34 38.01 -17.25
N SER A 233 -31.20 37.20 -16.63
CA SER A 233 -32.55 37.65 -16.25
C SER A 233 -32.49 38.45 -14.96
N GLU A 234 -33.41 39.40 -14.74
CA GLU A 234 -33.55 40.14 -13.46
C GLU A 234 -34.12 39.27 -12.31
N GLY A 235 -34.21 37.95 -12.49
CA GLY A 235 -34.74 37.00 -11.53
C GLY A 235 -33.67 36.27 -10.69
N PRO A 236 -34.11 35.50 -9.67
CA PRO A 236 -33.22 34.67 -8.86
C PRO A 236 -32.53 33.59 -9.72
N VAL A 237 -31.28 33.29 -9.41
CA VAL A 237 -30.46 32.33 -10.16
C VAL A 237 -30.98 30.91 -9.94
N GLU A 238 -31.08 30.12 -11.01
CA GLU A 238 -31.52 28.72 -10.93
C GLU A 238 -30.50 27.82 -10.22
N PHE A 239 -31.01 26.87 -9.43
CA PHE A 239 -30.17 25.88 -8.75
C PHE A 239 -29.66 24.83 -9.73
N LEU A 240 -28.38 24.44 -9.61
CA LEU A 240 -27.80 23.34 -10.40
C LEU A 240 -28.37 21.98 -9.97
N GLY A 241 -28.83 21.88 -8.73
CA GLY A 241 -29.52 20.70 -8.21
C GLY A 241 -30.15 20.96 -6.85
N LYS A 242 -31.20 20.20 -6.55
CA LYS A 242 -31.93 20.25 -5.28
C LYS A 242 -32.24 18.85 -4.79
N ARG A 243 -32.01 18.58 -3.51
CA ARG A 243 -32.40 17.35 -2.83
C ARG A 243 -33.23 17.66 -1.59
N SER A 244 -34.53 17.40 -1.67
CA SER A 244 -35.42 17.43 -0.51
C SER A 244 -35.17 16.22 0.39
N ASN A 245 -35.36 16.40 1.71
CA ASN A 245 -35.17 15.35 2.73
C ASN A 245 -33.77 14.69 2.67
N ALA A 246 -32.72 15.50 2.52
CA ALA A 246 -31.33 15.05 2.58
C ALA A 246 -30.92 14.58 3.99
N SER A 247 -31.64 15.01 5.02
CA SER A 247 -31.51 14.57 6.40
C SER A 247 -32.90 14.36 7.03
N LYS A 248 -32.95 13.61 8.14
CA LYS A 248 -34.21 13.37 8.88
C LYS A 248 -34.65 14.60 9.69
N ALA A 249 -33.72 15.48 10.02
CA ALA A 249 -33.93 16.68 10.80
C ALA A 249 -33.14 17.86 10.21
N PRO A 250 -33.38 19.11 10.66
CA PRO A 250 -32.68 20.27 10.11
C PRO A 250 -31.16 20.11 10.12
N ILE A 251 -30.52 20.43 9.01
CA ILE A 251 -29.07 20.32 8.82
C ILE A 251 -28.39 21.37 9.71
N SER A 252 -27.41 20.92 10.48
CA SER A 252 -26.71 21.71 11.50
C SER A 252 -25.28 22.08 11.10
N ALA A 253 -24.65 21.26 10.26
CA ALA A 253 -23.31 21.47 9.73
C ALA A 253 -23.18 20.85 8.34
N ILE A 254 -22.43 21.50 7.45
CA ILE A 254 -22.08 21.01 6.12
C ILE A 254 -20.58 21.15 5.94
N HIS A 255 -19.97 20.13 5.34
CA HIS A 255 -18.58 20.19 4.87
C HIS A 255 -18.46 19.55 3.51
N PHE A 256 -17.68 20.16 2.61
CA PHE A 256 -17.33 19.56 1.33
C PHE A 256 -15.94 18.94 1.42
N HIS A 257 -15.85 17.63 1.20
CA HIS A 257 -14.59 16.90 1.19
C HIS A 257 -14.07 16.80 -0.25
N ALA A 258 -13.06 17.61 -0.57
CA ALA A 258 -12.51 17.76 -1.93
C ALA A 258 -12.05 16.43 -2.55
N SER A 259 -11.29 15.63 -1.80
CA SER A 259 -10.68 14.37 -2.27
C SER A 259 -11.71 13.34 -2.75
N THR A 260 -12.86 13.22 -2.07
CA THR A 260 -13.93 12.30 -2.51
C THR A 260 -15.05 12.99 -3.27
N SER A 261 -15.04 14.32 -3.33
CA SER A 261 -16.15 15.13 -3.83
C SER A 261 -17.48 14.78 -3.13
N TRP A 262 -17.43 14.59 -1.82
CA TRP A 262 -18.59 14.29 -0.98
C TRP A 262 -19.03 15.51 -0.19
N ILE A 263 -20.34 15.63 0.00
CA ILE A 263 -21.00 16.59 0.86
C ILE A 263 -21.35 15.85 2.15
N ILE A 264 -20.70 16.21 3.24
CA ILE A 264 -20.92 15.62 4.56
C ILE A 264 -21.85 16.52 5.35
N LEU A 265 -22.90 15.94 5.92
CA LEU A 265 -23.94 16.61 6.66
C LEU A 265 -23.97 16.09 8.10
N GLY A 266 -24.15 17.03 9.03
CA GLY A 266 -24.66 16.75 10.36
C GLY A 266 -26.10 17.26 10.48
N ASP A 267 -26.95 16.54 11.19
CA ASP A 267 -28.31 17.00 11.46
C ASP A 267 -28.54 17.37 12.95
N GLN A 268 -29.70 17.93 13.23
CA GLN A 268 -30.20 18.24 14.56
C GLN A 268 -31.46 17.40 14.86
N LEU A 269 -31.32 16.10 15.11
CA LEU A 269 -32.46 15.29 15.56
C LEU A 269 -32.96 15.70 16.95
N GLY A 270 -34.18 16.24 17.00
CA GLY A 270 -34.93 16.39 18.25
C GLY A 270 -35.56 15.07 18.69
N ASN A 271 -35.43 14.73 19.97
CA ASN A 271 -36.04 13.58 20.67
C ASN A 271 -35.46 12.16 20.42
N VAL A 272 -34.39 11.98 19.64
CA VAL A 272 -33.67 10.70 19.57
C VAL A 272 -32.31 10.87 20.26
N ALA A 273 -31.89 9.89 21.06
CA ALA A 273 -30.69 9.96 21.89
C ALA A 273 -29.37 10.15 21.10
N TYR A 274 -29.40 10.09 19.77
CA TYR A 274 -28.21 10.20 18.94
C TYR A 274 -28.45 10.92 17.61
N TYR A 275 -27.42 11.65 17.16
CA TYR A 275 -27.41 12.47 15.93
C TYR A 275 -26.63 11.76 14.82
N PRO A 276 -27.19 11.62 13.60
CA PRO A 276 -26.52 10.99 12.47
C PRO A 276 -25.54 11.91 11.72
N VAL A 277 -24.60 11.25 11.05
CA VAL A 277 -23.72 11.82 10.03
C VAL A 277 -24.08 11.17 8.69
N VAL A 278 -24.33 11.98 7.67
CA VAL A 278 -24.76 11.52 6.33
C VAL A 278 -23.84 12.13 5.27
N ALA A 279 -23.39 11.36 4.29
CA ALA A 279 -22.61 11.86 3.16
C ALA A 279 -23.29 11.59 1.83
N TRP A 280 -23.28 12.61 0.97
CA TRP A 280 -23.88 12.61 -0.36
C TRP A 280 -22.81 12.87 -1.42
N ASN A 281 -22.93 12.29 -2.62
CA ASN A 281 -22.11 12.71 -3.75
C ASN A 281 -22.70 13.96 -4.44
N LEU A 282 -21.97 14.52 -5.41
CA LEU A 282 -22.43 15.70 -6.18
C LEU A 282 -23.69 15.45 -7.03
N LYS A 283 -24.10 14.18 -7.23
CA LYS A 283 -25.37 13.80 -7.87
C LYS A 283 -26.52 13.63 -6.88
N PHE A 284 -26.28 13.92 -5.59
CA PHE A 284 -27.21 13.68 -4.48
C PHE A 284 -27.65 12.21 -4.32
N GLU A 285 -26.73 11.28 -4.54
CA GLU A 285 -26.87 9.89 -4.12
C GLU A 285 -26.24 9.73 -2.73
N CYS A 286 -26.96 9.06 -1.81
CA CYS A 286 -26.48 8.83 -0.46
C CYS A 286 -25.38 7.77 -0.47
N VAL A 287 -24.19 8.14 -0.01
CA VAL A 287 -22.99 7.27 -0.03
C VAL A 287 -22.71 6.67 1.34
N MET A 288 -23.00 7.42 2.41
CA MET A 288 -22.80 7.03 3.81
C MET A 288 -23.98 7.56 4.63
N SER A 289 -24.49 6.75 5.54
CA SER A 289 -25.47 7.19 6.55
C SER A 289 -25.20 6.42 7.84
N HIS A 290 -24.74 7.12 8.87
CA HIS A 290 -24.47 6.54 10.18
C HIS A 290 -25.36 7.19 11.23
N THR A 291 -26.24 6.42 11.87
CA THR A 291 -27.05 6.86 13.01
C THR A 291 -26.34 6.49 14.30
N GLY A 292 -26.37 7.32 15.34
CA GLY A 292 -25.67 6.97 16.58
C GLY A 292 -24.31 7.64 16.79
N ALA A 293 -23.89 8.52 15.87
CA ALA A 293 -22.55 9.07 15.87
C ALA A 293 -22.31 9.97 17.10
N HIS A 294 -23.15 10.98 17.27
CA HIS A 294 -22.98 12.01 18.29
C HIS A 294 -24.13 11.98 19.29
N SER A 295 -23.86 12.42 20.52
CA SER A 295 -24.87 12.54 21.58
C SER A 295 -25.54 13.91 21.60
N SER A 296 -25.01 14.85 20.82
CA SER A 296 -25.44 16.24 20.73
C SER A 296 -25.51 16.74 19.28
N LYS A 297 -26.09 17.94 19.09
CA LYS A 297 -26.12 18.63 17.80
C LYS A 297 -24.69 18.76 17.24
N LEU A 298 -24.49 18.29 16.01
CA LEU A 298 -23.26 18.48 15.27
C LEU A 298 -23.00 19.97 15.00
N THR A 299 -21.78 20.41 15.25
CA THR A 299 -21.38 21.82 15.10
C THR A 299 -20.24 22.00 14.12
N LEU A 300 -19.27 21.08 14.14
CA LEU A 300 -18.04 21.19 13.36
C LEU A 300 -17.79 19.91 12.59
N ILE A 301 -17.46 20.06 11.32
CA ILE A 301 -16.99 19.00 10.44
C ILE A 301 -15.78 19.55 9.68
N VAL A 302 -14.64 18.87 9.75
CA VAL A 302 -13.39 19.33 9.13
C VAL A 302 -12.70 18.16 8.44
N SER A 303 -11.99 18.41 7.33
CA SER A 303 -11.18 17.39 6.65
C SER A 303 -10.11 16.82 7.58
N HIS A 304 -9.84 15.52 7.47
CA HIS A 304 -8.73 14.92 8.18
C HIS A 304 -7.40 15.27 7.49
N PRO A 305 -6.31 15.59 8.22
CA PRO A 305 -5.07 16.10 7.62
C PRO A 305 -4.28 15.12 6.72
N SER A 306 -4.36 13.81 6.96
CA SER A 306 -3.50 12.80 6.31
C SER A 306 -4.25 11.65 5.62
N ILE A 307 -5.30 11.11 6.24
CA ILE A 307 -6.15 10.10 5.63
C ILE A 307 -7.31 10.72 4.84
N CYS A 308 -7.79 10.01 3.82
CA CYS A 308 -9.03 10.31 3.11
C CYS A 308 -10.24 10.09 4.05
N GLY A 309 -10.63 11.16 4.75
CA GLY A 309 -11.54 11.11 5.88
C GLY A 309 -11.84 12.49 6.45
N PHE A 310 -12.63 12.53 7.51
CA PHE A 310 -13.03 13.78 8.17
C PHE A 310 -13.19 13.60 9.67
N LEU A 311 -13.22 14.73 10.37
CA LEU A 311 -13.45 14.86 11.79
C LEU A 311 -14.83 15.45 12.00
N SER A 312 -15.56 14.98 13.00
CA SER A 312 -16.82 15.60 13.42
C SER A 312 -16.92 15.75 14.93
N CYS A 313 -17.51 16.85 15.37
CA CYS A 313 -17.68 17.18 16.77
C CYS A 313 -19.08 17.75 17.04
N GLY A 314 -19.69 17.26 18.13
CA GLY A 314 -20.94 17.78 18.67
C GLY A 314 -20.74 18.94 19.67
N LEU A 315 -21.85 19.55 20.08
CA LEU A 315 -21.93 20.59 21.10
C LEU A 315 -21.78 19.99 22.53
N LEU A 316 -21.53 20.83 23.55
CA LEU A 316 -21.61 20.44 24.98
C LEU A 316 -20.64 19.32 25.43
N GLY A 317 -19.43 19.25 24.87
CA GLY A 317 -18.42 18.28 25.31
C GLY A 317 -18.66 16.86 24.78
N ASP A 318 -19.33 16.77 23.64
CA ASP A 318 -19.45 15.54 22.88
C ASP A 318 -18.10 15.05 22.37
N LYS A 319 -18.07 13.81 21.92
CA LYS A 319 -16.86 13.11 21.49
C LYS A 319 -16.37 13.67 20.16
N LEU A 320 -15.07 13.90 20.02
CA LEU A 320 -14.48 14.13 18.70
C LEU A 320 -14.36 12.78 17.97
N GLN A 321 -14.91 12.67 16.78
CA GLN A 321 -14.93 11.42 16.02
C GLN A 321 -14.16 11.56 14.70
N VAL A 322 -13.40 10.51 14.36
CA VAL A 322 -12.65 10.42 13.11
C VAL A 322 -13.33 9.41 12.19
N TRP A 323 -13.53 9.81 10.94
CA TRP A 323 -14.27 9.05 9.93
C TRP A 323 -13.40 8.72 8.74
N SER A 324 -13.57 7.51 8.20
CA SER A 324 -12.97 7.10 6.93
C SER A 324 -13.97 7.28 5.80
N CYS A 325 -13.61 8.00 4.75
CA CYS A 325 -14.39 7.97 3.52
C CYS A 325 -14.26 6.62 2.81
N ASN A 326 -13.12 5.94 2.93
CA ASN A 326 -12.89 4.65 2.27
C ASN A 326 -13.67 3.50 2.92
N PHE A 327 -13.68 3.42 4.26
CA PHE A 327 -14.48 2.40 4.96
C PHE A 327 -15.95 2.79 5.12
N ARG A 328 -16.28 4.08 4.91
CA ARG A 328 -17.60 4.67 5.13
C ARG A 328 -18.09 4.47 6.57
N ASP A 329 -17.16 4.48 7.52
CA ASP A 329 -17.43 4.22 8.92
C ASP A 329 -16.50 5.02 9.84
N LYS A 330 -16.86 5.08 11.12
CA LYS A 330 -16.05 5.68 12.18
C LYS A 330 -14.81 4.83 12.45
N ILE A 331 -13.66 5.50 12.56
CA ILE A 331 -12.37 4.88 12.86
C ILE A 331 -11.98 5.09 14.33
N GLU A 332 -12.00 6.34 14.80
CA GLU A 332 -11.52 6.73 16.13
C GLU A 332 -12.53 7.63 16.84
N SER A 333 -12.46 7.66 18.18
CA SER A 333 -13.31 8.49 19.05
C SER A 333 -12.49 8.99 20.22
N PHE A 334 -12.56 10.30 20.49
CA PHE A 334 -11.88 10.95 21.60
C PHE A 334 -12.91 11.55 22.55
N ASP A 335 -12.94 11.01 23.76
CA ASP A 335 -13.91 11.41 24.80
C ASP A 335 -13.30 12.39 25.82
N GLN A 336 -11.97 12.58 25.78
CA GLN A 336 -11.21 13.27 26.83
C GLN A 336 -10.95 14.76 26.55
N LEU A 337 -11.33 15.28 25.38
CA LEU A 337 -11.04 16.66 24.96
C LEU A 337 -11.97 17.71 25.58
N GLY A 338 -13.07 17.28 26.22
CA GLY A 338 -14.06 18.20 26.78
C GLY A 338 -14.78 19.02 25.71
N VAL A 339 -15.17 20.26 26.05
CA VAL A 339 -15.93 21.14 25.14
C VAL A 339 -15.02 21.73 24.08
N VAL A 340 -15.19 21.29 22.84
CA VAL A 340 -14.49 21.85 21.66
C VAL A 340 -15.31 23.00 21.06
N LYS A 341 -14.69 24.18 20.97
CA LYS A 341 -15.25 25.41 20.37
C LYS A 341 -14.85 25.60 18.90
N ALA A 342 -13.60 25.30 18.58
CA ALA A 342 -13.05 25.43 17.23
C ALA A 342 -12.02 24.33 16.96
N ILE A 343 -11.86 23.96 15.69
CA ILE A 343 -10.89 22.96 15.23
C ILE A 343 -10.12 23.57 14.06
N THR A 344 -8.80 23.50 14.12
CA THR A 344 -7.94 23.91 13.01
C THR A 344 -7.05 22.74 12.60
N VAL A 345 -6.92 22.53 11.29
CA VAL A 345 -6.15 21.44 10.72
C VAL A 345 -4.92 22.00 10.02
N ASN A 346 -3.76 21.43 10.31
CA ASN A 346 -2.51 21.69 9.59
C ASN A 346 -2.17 20.44 8.78
N GLU A 347 -2.48 20.51 7.48
CA GLU A 347 -2.21 19.42 6.53
C GLU A 347 -0.70 19.16 6.37
N LYS A 348 0.14 20.19 6.40
CA LYS A 348 1.60 20.08 6.22
C LYS A 348 2.27 19.32 7.36
N ALA A 349 1.84 19.54 8.60
CA ALA A 349 2.37 18.86 9.78
C ALA A 349 1.58 17.61 10.19
N ALA A 350 0.50 17.31 9.48
CA ALA A 350 -0.48 16.29 9.83
C ALA A 350 -0.99 16.40 11.29
N THR A 351 -1.26 17.64 11.73
CA THR A 351 -1.76 17.93 13.08
C THR A 351 -3.16 18.53 13.05
N VAL A 352 -3.91 18.26 14.12
CA VAL A 352 -5.23 18.84 14.38
C VAL A 352 -5.14 19.51 15.74
N VAL A 353 -5.58 20.76 15.84
CA VAL A 353 -5.62 21.48 17.11
C VAL A 353 -7.06 21.81 17.45
N THR A 354 -7.47 21.44 18.66
CA THR A 354 -8.80 21.73 19.17
C THR A 354 -8.73 22.82 20.23
N LEU A 355 -9.57 23.84 20.07
CA LEU A 355 -9.74 24.92 21.03
C LEU A 355 -10.90 24.58 21.96
N GLY A 356 -10.65 24.50 23.26
CA GLY A 356 -11.68 24.26 24.28
C GLY A 356 -11.44 25.10 25.53
N THR A 357 -11.23 24.43 26.67
CA THR A 357 -10.68 25.06 27.88
C THR A 357 -9.16 25.29 27.77
N GLY A 358 -8.51 24.51 26.91
CA GLY A 358 -7.12 24.67 26.49
C GLY A 358 -6.98 24.46 24.98
N LEU A 359 -5.73 24.43 24.53
CA LEU A 359 -5.35 23.96 23.19
C LEU A 359 -4.84 22.53 23.29
N ASP A 360 -5.57 21.59 22.70
CA ASP A 360 -5.11 20.21 22.58
C ASP A 360 -4.58 19.95 21.17
N TYR A 361 -3.35 19.45 21.11
CA TYR A 361 -2.63 19.18 19.88
C TYR A 361 -2.68 17.68 19.60
N LEU A 362 -3.41 17.29 18.56
CA LEU A 362 -3.49 15.91 18.07
C LEU A 362 -2.54 15.76 16.89
N THR A 363 -1.59 14.83 16.96
CA THR A 363 -0.64 14.55 15.88
C THR A 363 -0.95 13.19 15.25
N MET A 364 -0.94 13.13 13.92
CA MET A 364 -1.13 11.88 13.20
C MET A 364 0.17 11.07 13.13
N ARG A 365 0.12 9.82 13.60
CA ARG A 365 1.22 8.85 13.42
C ARG A 365 0.91 7.89 12.27
N GLN A 366 1.68 7.95 11.20
CA GLN A 366 1.52 7.07 10.03
C GLN A 366 2.42 5.83 10.13
N VAL A 367 1.80 4.67 10.44
CA VAL A 367 2.48 3.37 10.58
C VAL A 367 2.47 2.60 9.25
N TYR A 368 1.41 2.76 8.46
CA TYR A 368 1.29 2.16 7.14
C TYR A 368 1.03 3.21 6.06
N CYS A 369 1.35 2.87 4.83
CA CYS A 369 1.09 3.65 3.63
C CYS A 369 0.31 2.81 2.62
N PHE A 370 -0.25 3.47 1.61
CA PHE A 370 -0.86 2.78 0.48
C PHE A 370 0.15 1.90 -0.25
N PHE A 371 -0.28 0.71 -0.68
CA PHE A 371 0.55 -0.23 -1.46
C PHE A 371 0.00 -0.40 -2.88
N ALA A 372 -1.24 -0.88 -3.00
CA ALA A 372 -1.86 -1.11 -4.30
C ALA A 372 -3.40 -1.11 -4.23
N PRO A 373 -4.10 -0.67 -5.28
CA PRO A 373 -5.55 -0.74 -5.35
C PRO A 373 -6.01 -2.13 -5.84
N LEU A 374 -7.17 -2.56 -5.36
CA LEU A 374 -7.88 -3.75 -5.83
C LEU A 374 -9.26 -3.35 -6.37
N THR A 375 -9.84 -4.19 -7.23
CA THR A 375 -11.22 -4.03 -7.73
C THR A 375 -12.26 -4.43 -6.68
N SER A 376 -11.97 -5.48 -5.91
CA SER A 376 -12.79 -5.97 -4.79
C SER A 376 -11.93 -6.37 -3.58
N LYS A 377 -12.58 -6.69 -2.45
CA LYS A 377 -11.89 -7.13 -1.23
C LYS A 377 -11.03 -8.37 -1.51
N ALA A 378 -9.86 -8.44 -0.89
CA ALA A 378 -9.02 -9.63 -0.98
C ALA A 378 -9.66 -10.77 -0.19
N ARG A 379 -9.69 -11.96 -0.78
CA ARG A 379 -10.06 -13.25 -0.16
C ARG A 379 -8.84 -14.03 0.32
N SER A 380 -7.70 -13.85 -0.35
CA SER A 380 -6.44 -14.39 0.10
C SER A 380 -5.28 -13.51 -0.35
N LEU A 381 -4.22 -13.53 0.43
CA LEU A 381 -2.98 -12.80 0.19
C LEU A 381 -1.81 -13.75 0.47
N MET A 382 -0.85 -13.81 -0.44
CA MET A 382 0.38 -14.56 -0.22
C MET A 382 1.57 -13.90 -0.89
N SER A 383 2.77 -14.32 -0.50
CA SER A 383 4.02 -13.95 -1.15
C SER A 383 4.77 -15.18 -1.63
N THR A 384 5.57 -15.00 -2.67
CA THR A 384 6.59 -16.00 -3.02
C THR A 384 7.66 -16.05 -1.93
N SER A 385 7.98 -17.26 -1.45
CA SER A 385 8.93 -17.50 -0.35
C SER A 385 10.32 -17.92 -0.82
N CYS A 386 10.53 -17.98 -2.14
CA CYS A 386 11.76 -18.48 -2.75
C CYS A 386 12.85 -17.41 -2.76
N PRO A 387 14.06 -17.67 -2.22
CA PRO A 387 15.15 -16.70 -2.21
C PRO A 387 15.78 -16.45 -3.58
N MET A 388 15.50 -17.30 -4.58
CA MET A 388 16.10 -17.20 -5.92
C MET A 388 15.37 -16.19 -6.80
N TYR A 389 14.11 -15.93 -6.49
CA TYR A 389 13.23 -15.09 -7.28
C TYR A 389 12.80 -13.88 -6.46
N PRO A 390 12.53 -12.73 -7.11
CA PRO A 390 12.03 -11.56 -6.42
C PRO A 390 10.72 -11.89 -5.68
N THR A 391 10.52 -11.24 -4.55
CA THR A 391 9.34 -11.41 -3.72
C THR A 391 8.15 -10.77 -4.42
N ARG A 392 7.17 -11.58 -4.79
CA ARG A 392 5.93 -11.13 -5.44
C ARG A 392 4.75 -11.38 -4.55
N VAL A 393 3.87 -10.38 -4.44
CA VAL A 393 2.64 -10.46 -3.67
C VAL A 393 1.50 -10.84 -4.60
N ILE A 394 0.78 -11.90 -4.25
CA ILE A 394 -0.37 -12.41 -5.00
C ILE A 394 -1.61 -12.17 -4.17
N ALA A 395 -2.56 -11.43 -4.74
CA ALA A 395 -3.85 -11.14 -4.12
C ALA A 395 -4.98 -11.73 -4.97
N ALA A 396 -5.75 -12.65 -4.39
CA ALA A 396 -6.99 -13.11 -4.99
C ALA A 396 -8.16 -12.34 -4.37
N SER A 397 -8.98 -11.71 -5.21
CA SER A 397 -10.10 -10.87 -4.79
C SER A 397 -11.45 -11.59 -4.91
N GLU A 398 -12.48 -11.06 -4.24
CA GLU A 398 -13.83 -11.63 -4.26
C GLU A 398 -14.49 -11.62 -5.65
N ASP A 399 -14.05 -10.75 -6.54
CA ASP A 399 -14.43 -10.65 -7.96
C ASP A 399 -13.70 -11.65 -8.87
N ASN A 400 -13.06 -12.66 -8.27
CA ASN A 400 -12.27 -13.70 -8.93
C ASN A 400 -11.04 -13.20 -9.71
N SER A 401 -10.66 -11.94 -9.56
CA SER A 401 -9.38 -11.47 -10.09
C SER A 401 -8.23 -11.97 -9.23
N VAL A 402 -7.14 -12.43 -9.88
CA VAL A 402 -5.88 -12.74 -9.19
C VAL A 402 -4.80 -11.81 -9.71
N ARG A 403 -4.32 -10.92 -8.83
CA ARG A 403 -3.32 -9.90 -9.16
C ARG A 403 -1.96 -10.30 -8.63
N MET A 404 -0.94 -10.03 -9.42
CA MET A 404 0.46 -10.18 -9.05
C MET A 404 1.09 -8.80 -8.93
N PHE A 405 1.65 -8.50 -7.78
CA PHE A 405 2.37 -7.26 -7.48
C PHE A 405 3.84 -7.56 -7.22
N SER A 406 4.69 -6.60 -7.56
CA SER A 406 6.07 -6.54 -7.09
C SER A 406 6.13 -6.25 -5.58
N SER A 407 7.30 -6.42 -4.98
CA SER A 407 7.56 -6.10 -3.57
C SER A 407 7.32 -4.63 -3.20
N CYS A 408 7.30 -3.71 -4.16
CA CYS A 408 7.03 -2.28 -3.97
C CYS A 408 5.55 -1.88 -4.19
N GLY A 409 4.71 -2.76 -4.72
CA GLY A 409 3.27 -2.49 -4.95
C GLY A 409 2.88 -2.18 -6.39
N LYS A 410 3.84 -2.16 -7.32
CA LYS A 410 3.55 -2.07 -8.75
C LYS A 410 2.86 -3.34 -9.24
N GLN A 411 1.69 -3.21 -9.87
CA GLN A 411 0.99 -4.33 -10.50
C GLN A 411 1.80 -4.86 -11.68
N LEU A 412 2.16 -6.14 -11.63
CA LEU A 412 2.95 -6.81 -12.67
C LEU A 412 2.07 -7.55 -13.67
N ASN A 413 1.04 -8.24 -13.19
CA ASN A 413 0.15 -9.06 -14.03
C ASN A 413 -1.20 -9.30 -13.34
N LEU A 414 -2.16 -9.82 -14.10
CA LEU A 414 -3.55 -10.05 -13.71
C LEU A 414 -4.11 -11.30 -14.40
N GLN A 415 -4.77 -12.17 -13.63
CA GLN A 415 -5.67 -13.21 -14.12
C GLN A 415 -7.12 -12.71 -13.99
N ILE A 416 -7.89 -12.77 -15.08
CA ILE A 416 -9.30 -12.35 -15.13
C ILE A 416 -10.17 -13.61 -15.27
N LEU A 417 -11.16 -13.74 -14.40
CA LEU A 417 -12.15 -14.82 -14.43
C LEU A 417 -13.56 -14.21 -14.27
N PRO A 418 -14.60 -14.75 -14.93
CA PRO A 418 -15.98 -14.28 -14.77
C PRO A 418 -16.53 -14.53 -13.36
N GLU A 419 -17.47 -13.70 -12.92
CA GLU A 419 -18.07 -13.79 -11.57
C GLU A 419 -19.11 -14.92 -11.42
N ASP A 420 -19.88 -15.21 -12.47
CA ASP A 420 -21.08 -16.07 -12.37
C ASP A 420 -20.76 -17.58 -12.34
N ASP A 421 -19.66 -18.01 -12.97
CA ASP A 421 -19.37 -19.42 -13.19
C ASP A 421 -18.15 -19.93 -12.42
N LEU A 422 -17.12 -19.11 -12.21
CA LEU A 422 -15.86 -19.53 -11.60
C LEU A 422 -15.72 -18.90 -10.22
N HIS A 423 -15.10 -19.59 -9.27
CA HIS A 423 -14.76 -19.00 -7.97
C HIS A 423 -13.33 -19.34 -7.60
N VAL A 424 -12.50 -18.31 -7.35
CA VAL A 424 -11.13 -18.50 -6.90
C VAL A 424 -11.12 -18.88 -5.42
N VAL A 425 -10.60 -20.08 -5.12
CA VAL A 425 -10.46 -20.58 -3.74
C VAL A 425 -9.07 -20.26 -3.20
N ALA A 426 -8.03 -20.62 -3.95
CA ALA A 426 -6.63 -20.33 -3.62
C ALA A 426 -5.82 -20.18 -4.92
N ALA A 427 -4.73 -19.43 -4.86
CA ALA A 427 -3.80 -19.28 -5.98
C ALA A 427 -2.36 -19.32 -5.48
N VAL A 428 -1.47 -19.99 -6.20
CA VAL A 428 -0.04 -20.09 -5.87
C VAL A 428 0.80 -19.93 -7.13
N LEU A 429 1.84 -19.11 -7.06
CA LEU A 429 2.77 -18.87 -8.16
C LEU A 429 4.01 -19.76 -8.00
N SER A 430 4.43 -20.40 -9.09
CA SER A 430 5.79 -20.91 -9.25
C SER A 430 6.66 -19.83 -9.89
N GLY A 431 7.74 -19.46 -9.20
CA GLY A 431 8.72 -18.48 -9.68
C GLY A 431 9.54 -19.02 -10.85
N ASP A 432 9.96 -20.28 -10.77
CA ASP A 432 10.81 -20.93 -11.78
C ASP A 432 10.09 -21.08 -13.14
N ARG A 433 8.86 -21.63 -13.11
CA ARG A 433 8.07 -21.84 -14.32
C ARG A 433 7.27 -20.63 -14.78
N LYS A 434 7.21 -19.57 -13.96
CA LYS A 434 6.31 -18.41 -14.16
C LYS A 434 4.87 -18.86 -14.42
N GLN A 435 4.40 -19.85 -13.67
CA GLN A 435 3.05 -20.41 -13.79
C GLN A 435 2.25 -20.13 -12.52
N LEU A 436 1.02 -19.66 -12.71
CA LEU A 436 0.06 -19.49 -11.63
C LEU A 436 -0.86 -20.70 -11.61
N PHE A 437 -0.93 -21.39 -10.47
CA PHE A 437 -1.87 -22.46 -10.20
C PHE A 437 -3.01 -21.91 -9.36
N THR A 438 -4.19 -21.81 -9.95
CA THR A 438 -5.40 -21.25 -9.32
C THR A 438 -6.44 -22.34 -9.16
N ILE A 439 -6.87 -22.63 -7.93
CA ILE A 439 -8.02 -23.49 -7.70
C ILE A 439 -9.27 -22.70 -8.09
N ILE A 440 -9.96 -23.20 -9.11
CA ILE A 440 -11.21 -22.65 -9.64
C ILE A 440 -12.37 -23.57 -9.24
N LEU A 441 -13.56 -22.96 -9.14
CA LEU A 441 -14.84 -23.61 -8.88
C LEU A 441 -14.99 -24.21 -7.47
N LYS A 442 -16.24 -24.46 -7.07
CA LYS A 442 -16.51 -25.36 -5.93
C LYS A 442 -16.23 -26.83 -6.25
N THR A 443 -15.79 -27.17 -7.47
CA THR A 443 -15.44 -28.54 -7.87
C THR A 443 -13.99 -28.89 -7.61
N GLY A 444 -13.11 -27.89 -7.40
CA GLY A 444 -11.70 -28.10 -7.02
C GLY A 444 -10.77 -28.40 -8.19
N GLU A 445 -11.07 -27.86 -9.37
CA GLU A 445 -10.20 -27.93 -10.54
C GLU A 445 -9.06 -26.91 -10.39
N ILE A 446 -7.88 -27.23 -10.93
CA ILE A 446 -6.70 -26.35 -10.85
C ILE A 446 -6.42 -25.76 -12.23
N LEU A 447 -6.68 -24.48 -12.41
CA LEU A 447 -6.34 -23.72 -13.60
C LEU A 447 -4.87 -23.32 -13.57
N VAL A 448 -4.13 -23.70 -14.61
CA VAL A 448 -2.73 -23.33 -14.83
C VAL A 448 -2.66 -22.22 -15.85
N SER A 449 -2.14 -21.07 -15.42
CA SER A 449 -2.01 -19.87 -16.23
C SER A 449 -0.56 -19.45 -16.39
N ASP A 450 -0.23 -18.92 -17.56
CA ASP A 450 1.06 -18.34 -17.87
C ASP A 450 1.17 -16.93 -17.29
N ALA A 451 2.05 -16.75 -16.30
CA ALA A 451 2.28 -15.47 -15.65
C ALA A 451 3.28 -14.58 -16.41
N SER A 452 3.83 -15.03 -17.54
CA SER A 452 4.76 -14.25 -18.37
C SER A 452 4.06 -13.33 -19.38
N VAL A 453 2.77 -13.55 -19.65
CA VAL A 453 1.93 -12.75 -20.56
C VAL A 453 0.88 -12.02 -19.75
N CYS A 454 0.57 -10.76 -20.06
CA CYS A 454 -0.44 -9.96 -19.38
C CYS A 454 -1.61 -9.60 -20.32
N PRO A 455 -2.88 -9.90 -19.98
CA PRO A 455 -3.34 -10.73 -18.87
C PRO A 455 -2.84 -12.18 -18.95
N MET A 456 -2.83 -12.87 -17.81
CA MET A 456 -2.30 -14.25 -17.72
C MET A 456 -3.04 -15.20 -18.65
N LYS A 457 -2.31 -15.81 -19.60
CA LYS A 457 -2.88 -16.71 -20.60
C LYS A 457 -3.15 -18.09 -20.02
N PHE A 458 -4.35 -18.62 -20.21
CA PHE A 458 -4.69 -19.96 -19.71
C PHE A 458 -3.98 -21.03 -20.53
N ARG A 459 -3.29 -21.95 -19.83
CA ARG A 459 -2.56 -23.05 -20.46
C ARG A 459 -3.31 -24.36 -20.37
N LYS A 460 -3.66 -24.79 -19.15
CA LYS A 460 -4.21 -26.11 -18.86
C LYS A 460 -5.16 -26.04 -17.66
N VAL A 461 -6.06 -27.01 -17.55
CA VAL A 461 -6.85 -27.25 -16.34
C VAL A 461 -6.55 -28.67 -15.86
N PHE A 462 -6.17 -28.81 -14.60
CA PHE A 462 -6.00 -30.10 -13.96
C PHE A 462 -7.29 -30.49 -13.26
N VAL A 463 -7.84 -31.61 -13.67
CA VAL A 463 -9.04 -32.20 -13.09
C VAL A 463 -8.62 -33.40 -12.26
N ASN A 464 -9.04 -33.45 -11.00
CA ASN A 464 -8.84 -34.60 -10.15
C ASN A 464 -10.13 -35.40 -10.07
N ASP A 465 -10.18 -36.55 -10.75
CA ASP A 465 -11.38 -37.39 -10.83
C ASP A 465 -11.76 -38.02 -9.48
N ALA A 466 -10.81 -38.13 -8.55
CA ALA A 466 -11.02 -38.84 -7.29
C ALA A 466 -11.75 -37.99 -6.24
N SER A 467 -11.26 -36.78 -5.97
CA SER A 467 -11.77 -35.93 -4.88
C SER A 467 -11.48 -34.47 -5.13
N LYS A 468 -12.35 -33.59 -4.64
CA LYS A 468 -12.21 -32.15 -4.75
C LYS A 468 -10.94 -31.66 -4.06
N VAL A 469 -10.16 -30.82 -4.76
CA VAL A 469 -9.01 -30.12 -4.19
C VAL A 469 -9.48 -28.88 -3.43
N THR A 470 -8.96 -28.70 -2.21
CA THR A 470 -9.36 -27.63 -1.29
C THR A 470 -8.27 -26.58 -1.09
N CYS A 471 -7.01 -26.99 -1.08
CA CYS A 471 -5.85 -26.11 -0.91
C CYS A 471 -4.66 -26.62 -1.73
N ILE A 472 -3.74 -25.72 -2.08
CA ILE A 472 -2.57 -26.01 -2.92
C ILE A 472 -1.34 -25.26 -2.39
N THR A 473 -0.16 -25.85 -2.56
CA THR A 473 1.12 -25.21 -2.30
C THR A 473 2.15 -25.70 -3.32
N VAL A 474 3.10 -24.83 -3.65
CA VAL A 474 4.22 -25.17 -4.53
C VAL A 474 5.47 -25.23 -3.67
N TYR A 475 6.25 -26.29 -3.86
CA TYR A 475 7.57 -26.42 -3.27
C TYR A 475 8.60 -26.46 -4.40
N GLU A 476 9.46 -25.45 -4.44
CA GLU A 476 10.55 -25.36 -5.40
C GLU A 476 11.82 -25.84 -4.72
N HIS A 477 12.36 -26.97 -5.19
CA HIS A 477 13.58 -27.55 -4.67
C HIS A 477 14.79 -26.97 -5.39
N PHE A 478 15.73 -26.46 -4.59
CA PHE A 478 17.04 -26.07 -5.06
C PHE A 478 18.13 -26.75 -4.23
N ASP A 479 19.24 -27.07 -4.89
CA ASP A 479 20.46 -27.51 -4.21
C ASP A 479 21.49 -26.39 -4.14
N GLU A 480 22.17 -26.33 -3.00
CA GLU A 480 23.23 -25.37 -2.69
C GLU A 480 24.58 -25.93 -3.12
N ILE A 481 25.37 -25.17 -3.90
CA ILE A 481 26.74 -25.59 -4.21
C ILE A 481 27.58 -25.62 -2.94
N ARG A 482 28.11 -26.79 -2.62
CA ARG A 482 29.01 -27.01 -1.49
C ARG A 482 30.47 -27.14 -1.96
N ASP A 483 31.38 -26.62 -1.16
CA ASP A 483 32.82 -26.85 -1.24
C ASP A 483 33.15 -28.32 -0.96
N SER A 484 34.40 -28.71 -1.24
CA SER A 484 34.95 -30.05 -0.94
C SER A 484 34.80 -30.44 0.54
N ASP A 485 34.73 -29.45 1.43
CA ASP A 485 34.56 -29.64 2.87
C ASP A 485 33.07 -29.67 3.30
N GLY A 486 32.13 -29.68 2.35
CA GLY A 486 30.68 -29.72 2.62
C GLY A 486 30.06 -28.38 3.05
N HIS A 487 30.84 -27.31 3.08
CA HIS A 487 30.39 -25.95 3.38
C HIS A 487 29.78 -25.28 2.15
N PRO A 488 28.73 -24.46 2.28
CA PRO A 488 28.19 -23.76 1.12
C PRO A 488 29.13 -22.68 0.58
N LYS A 489 29.37 -22.68 -0.73
CA LYS A 489 30.15 -21.62 -1.40
C LYS A 489 29.42 -20.29 -1.26
N LYS A 490 30.14 -19.22 -0.90
CA LYS A 490 29.61 -17.84 -0.98
C LYS A 490 30.08 -17.18 -2.29
N PRO A 491 29.19 -16.53 -3.05
CA PRO A 491 27.74 -16.43 -2.85
C PRO A 491 27.04 -17.79 -3.03
N ARG A 492 25.95 -18.04 -2.28
CA ARG A 492 25.17 -19.28 -2.34
C ARG A 492 24.55 -19.40 -3.73
N ILE A 493 25.19 -20.13 -4.63
CA ILE A 493 24.62 -20.44 -5.94
C ILE A 493 23.69 -21.63 -5.70
N PHE A 494 22.41 -21.46 -6.05
CA PHE A 494 21.48 -22.56 -6.11
C PHE A 494 21.08 -22.86 -7.56
N TYR A 495 20.79 -24.12 -7.88
CA TYR A 495 20.17 -24.47 -9.16
C TYR A 495 18.79 -25.08 -8.90
N PRO A 496 17.75 -24.71 -9.68
CA PRO A 496 16.45 -25.37 -9.60
C PRO A 496 16.62 -26.83 -10.03
N ILE A 497 16.16 -27.74 -9.18
CA ILE A 497 16.18 -29.18 -9.49
C ILE A 497 14.79 -29.60 -9.94
N SER A 498 13.80 -29.35 -9.10
CA SER A 498 12.46 -29.89 -9.27
C SER A 498 11.41 -29.02 -8.58
N ILE A 499 10.20 -29.09 -9.12
CA ILE A 499 9.03 -28.40 -8.58
C ILE A 499 8.03 -29.47 -8.20
N LEU A 500 7.54 -29.40 -6.97
CA LEU A 500 6.45 -30.23 -6.49
C LEU A 500 5.21 -29.36 -6.29
N VAL A 501 4.13 -29.71 -6.98
CA VAL A 501 2.82 -29.13 -6.75
C VAL A 501 2.07 -30.07 -5.80
N ILE A 502 1.79 -29.59 -4.59
CA ILE A 502 1.16 -30.39 -3.53
C ILE A 502 -0.23 -29.81 -3.26
N ALA A 503 -1.23 -30.68 -3.35
CA ALA A 503 -2.64 -30.35 -3.20
C ALA A 503 -3.25 -31.15 -2.04
N GLY A 504 -4.15 -30.52 -1.27
CA GLY A 504 -4.96 -31.17 -0.25
C GLY A 504 -6.39 -31.39 -0.74
N THR A 505 -7.01 -32.50 -0.35
CA THR A 505 -8.37 -32.84 -0.76
C THR A 505 -9.40 -32.75 0.36
N GLU A 506 -10.67 -32.72 -0.03
CA GLU A 506 -11.82 -32.80 0.88
C GLU A 506 -11.89 -34.11 1.67
N GLU A 507 -11.37 -35.21 1.10
CA GLU A 507 -11.26 -36.51 1.76
C GLU A 507 -10.06 -36.63 2.74
N GLY A 508 -9.24 -35.59 2.86
CA GLY A 508 -8.08 -35.61 3.77
C GLY A 508 -6.80 -36.21 3.17
N ASN A 509 -6.75 -36.40 1.85
CA ASN A 509 -5.55 -36.87 1.17
C ASN A 509 -4.63 -35.71 0.78
N LEU A 510 -3.32 -35.97 0.75
CA LEU A 510 -2.34 -35.11 0.09
C LEU A 510 -1.96 -35.74 -1.25
N ILE A 511 -2.04 -34.95 -2.31
CA ILE A 511 -1.74 -35.34 -3.67
C ILE A 511 -0.55 -34.53 -4.16
N VAL A 512 0.45 -35.19 -4.70
CA VAL A 512 1.56 -34.57 -5.42
C VAL A 512 1.30 -34.73 -6.90
N LEU A 513 1.16 -33.61 -7.59
CA LEU A 513 0.80 -33.54 -9.00
C LEU A 513 2.05 -33.31 -9.84
N ASN A 514 2.12 -33.99 -10.97
CA ASN A 514 3.09 -33.65 -12.01
C ASN A 514 2.77 -32.25 -12.55
N PRO A 515 3.71 -31.29 -12.55
CA PRO A 515 3.43 -29.90 -12.92
C PRO A 515 3.14 -29.71 -14.42
N ASP A 516 3.50 -30.66 -15.28
CA ASP A 516 3.28 -30.58 -16.73
C ASP A 516 1.98 -31.26 -17.17
N THR A 517 1.67 -32.41 -16.58
CA THR A 517 0.52 -33.24 -16.97
C THR A 517 -0.68 -33.10 -16.04
N GLY A 518 -0.49 -32.61 -14.81
CA GLY A 518 -1.53 -32.55 -13.79
C GLY A 518 -1.94 -33.90 -13.22
N LYS A 519 -1.27 -34.99 -13.62
CA LYS A 519 -1.57 -36.34 -13.12
C LYS A 519 -1.04 -36.50 -11.69
N PRO A 520 -1.78 -37.20 -10.80
CA PRO A 520 -1.29 -37.52 -9.47
C PRO A 520 -0.15 -38.54 -9.55
N GLU A 521 1.05 -38.13 -9.16
CA GLU A 521 2.22 -39.02 -9.09
C GLU A 521 2.29 -39.76 -7.75
N TYR A 522 1.82 -39.10 -6.69
CA TYR A 522 1.81 -39.67 -5.35
C TYR A 522 0.60 -39.19 -4.56
N VAL A 523 -0.04 -40.11 -3.83
CA VAL A 523 -1.17 -39.83 -2.94
C VAL A 523 -0.86 -40.40 -1.56
N SER A 524 -1.03 -39.59 -0.52
CA SER A 524 -0.83 -39.99 0.88
C SER A 524 -2.08 -39.69 1.71
N PRO A 525 -2.64 -40.67 2.45
CA PRO A 525 -3.69 -40.41 3.42
C PRO A 525 -3.12 -39.60 4.59
N ALA A 526 -3.48 -38.33 4.66
CA ALA A 526 -2.93 -37.41 5.63
C ALA A 526 -3.86 -37.18 6.81
N HIS A 527 -5.13 -36.93 6.57
CA HIS A 527 -6.09 -36.48 7.56
C HIS A 527 -7.37 -37.32 7.46
N THR A 528 -8.13 -37.41 8.54
CA THR A 528 -9.42 -38.15 8.53
C THR A 528 -10.57 -37.29 7.98
N ALA A 529 -10.33 -35.98 7.83
CA ALA A 529 -11.26 -35.00 7.31
C ALA A 529 -10.54 -34.07 6.32
N SER A 530 -11.29 -33.16 5.71
CA SER A 530 -10.80 -32.21 4.70
C SER A 530 -9.55 -31.44 5.13
N VAL A 531 -8.57 -31.37 4.23
CA VAL A 531 -7.36 -30.55 4.40
C VAL A 531 -7.71 -29.08 4.15
N VAL A 532 -7.56 -28.23 5.15
CA VAL A 532 -7.99 -26.82 5.09
C VAL A 532 -6.87 -25.90 4.59
N GLN A 533 -5.63 -26.14 5.03
CA GLN A 533 -4.49 -25.28 4.71
C GLN A 533 -3.23 -26.11 4.47
N LEU A 534 -2.45 -25.68 3.48
CA LEU A 534 -1.12 -26.17 3.17
C LEU A 534 -0.11 -25.02 3.14
N LYS A 535 1.05 -25.24 3.77
CA LYS A 535 2.19 -24.31 3.70
C LYS A 535 3.48 -25.10 3.49
N SER A 536 4.25 -24.72 2.49
CA SER A 536 5.58 -25.25 2.20
C SER A 536 6.66 -24.28 2.68
N SER A 537 7.81 -24.83 3.04
CA SER A 537 9.01 -24.08 3.41
C SER A 537 10.22 -24.69 2.73
N VAL A 538 10.88 -23.89 1.88
CA VAL A 538 12.07 -24.29 1.13
C VAL A 538 13.27 -24.45 2.06
N TYR A 539 13.45 -23.54 3.03
CA TYR A 539 14.59 -23.60 3.95
C TYR A 539 14.53 -24.81 4.88
N SER A 540 13.34 -25.15 5.37
CA SER A 540 13.17 -26.28 6.29
C SER A 540 12.99 -27.63 5.59
N LYS A 541 12.77 -27.61 4.25
CA LYS A 541 12.41 -28.77 3.42
C LYS A 541 11.18 -29.52 3.94
N ARG A 542 10.15 -28.76 4.34
CA ARG A 542 8.93 -29.31 4.98
C ARG A 542 7.66 -28.71 4.42
N VAL A 543 6.57 -29.46 4.58
CA VAL A 543 5.19 -29.03 4.34
C VAL A 543 4.36 -29.25 5.59
N ILE A 544 3.48 -28.30 5.90
CA ILE A 544 2.48 -28.42 6.96
C ILE A 544 1.13 -28.66 6.31
N SER A 545 0.38 -29.63 6.80
CA SER A 545 -1.04 -29.82 6.47
C SER A 545 -1.91 -29.63 7.71
N LEU A 546 -2.88 -28.73 7.61
CA LEU A 546 -3.91 -28.49 8.63
C LEU A 546 -5.19 -29.22 8.24
N GLY A 547 -5.68 -30.11 9.10
CA GLY A 547 -6.91 -30.86 8.90
C GLY A 547 -8.10 -30.30 9.67
N SER A 548 -9.30 -30.46 9.13
CA SER A 548 -10.56 -30.01 9.78
C SER A 548 -10.84 -30.73 11.11
N GLU A 549 -10.23 -31.90 11.33
CA GLU A 549 -10.33 -32.68 12.55
C GLU A 549 -9.50 -32.13 13.73
N ARG A 550 -8.92 -30.94 13.58
CA ARG A 550 -8.06 -30.26 14.58
C ARG A 550 -6.70 -30.95 14.74
N CYS A 551 -6.16 -31.46 13.64
CA CYS A 551 -4.83 -32.07 13.58
C CYS A 551 -3.91 -31.24 12.70
N VAL A 552 -2.68 -31.01 13.17
CA VAL A 552 -1.60 -30.40 12.37
C VAL A 552 -0.55 -31.48 12.12
N LYS A 553 -0.23 -31.72 10.85
CA LYS A 553 0.81 -32.68 10.45
C LYS A 553 1.92 -31.97 9.70
N VAL A 554 3.16 -32.31 10.05
CA VAL A 554 4.37 -31.81 9.38
C VAL A 554 5.00 -32.96 8.61
N TRP A 555 5.32 -32.70 7.35
CA TRP A 555 5.87 -33.64 6.39
C TRP A 555 7.26 -33.18 5.98
N ARG A 556 8.22 -34.11 5.94
CA ARG A 556 9.51 -33.88 5.28
C ARG A 556 9.37 -34.14 3.79
N ILE A 557 10.02 -33.29 3.00
CA ILE A 557 9.98 -33.35 1.55
C ILE A 557 11.30 -33.94 1.03
N PHE A 558 11.19 -34.97 0.21
CA PHE A 558 12.27 -35.62 -0.51
C PHE A 558 11.99 -35.55 -2.00
N ALA A 559 12.40 -34.45 -2.64
CA ALA A 559 11.97 -34.13 -4.00
C ALA A 559 12.47 -35.13 -5.06
N ASP A 560 13.57 -35.83 -4.79
CA ASP A 560 14.19 -36.79 -5.72
C ASP A 560 13.64 -38.21 -5.58
N LEU A 561 12.68 -38.44 -4.68
CA LEU A 561 12.11 -39.76 -4.41
C LEU A 561 10.70 -39.89 -4.99
N ALA A 562 10.37 -41.09 -5.49
CA ALA A 562 9.01 -41.43 -5.95
C ALA A 562 7.94 -41.33 -4.84
N LYS A 563 8.35 -41.38 -3.57
CA LYS A 563 7.51 -41.07 -2.40
C LYS A 563 8.04 -39.80 -1.75
N PRO A 564 7.64 -38.61 -2.24
CA PRO A 564 8.28 -37.37 -1.87
C PRO A 564 7.90 -36.85 -0.48
N LEU A 565 6.84 -37.39 0.15
CA LEU A 565 6.38 -36.95 1.46
C LEU A 565 6.56 -38.04 2.51
N ALA A 566 7.20 -37.69 3.63
CA ALA A 566 7.29 -38.54 4.81
C ALA A 566 6.74 -37.81 6.04
N LEU A 567 5.82 -38.45 6.76
CA LEU A 567 5.26 -37.88 7.98
C LEU A 567 6.36 -37.74 9.04
N TYR A 568 6.54 -36.51 9.53
CA TYR A 568 7.59 -36.18 10.48
C TYR A 568 7.05 -35.89 11.87
N TYR A 569 5.94 -35.15 11.95
CA TYR A 569 5.39 -34.69 13.22
C TYR A 569 3.87 -34.58 13.17
N VAL A 570 3.19 -34.87 14.29
CA VAL A 570 1.73 -34.86 14.40
C VAL A 570 1.32 -34.22 15.72
N LEU A 571 0.42 -33.26 15.65
CA LEU A 571 -0.14 -32.56 16.81
C LEU A 571 -1.67 -32.61 16.77
N HIS A 572 -2.27 -32.91 17.90
CA HIS A 572 -3.72 -32.97 18.07
C HIS A 572 -4.17 -31.90 19.05
N PHE A 573 -5.21 -31.16 18.69
CA PHE A 573 -5.72 -30.06 19.50
C PHE A 573 -7.17 -30.27 19.89
N VAL A 574 -7.50 -29.81 21.10
CA VAL A 574 -8.89 -29.77 21.59
C VAL A 574 -9.66 -28.63 20.91
N VAL A 575 -9.00 -27.49 20.76
CA VAL A 575 -9.56 -26.29 20.11
C VAL A 575 -9.06 -26.24 18.66
N PRO A 576 -9.90 -25.85 17.68
CA PRO A 576 -9.46 -25.78 16.28
C PRO A 576 -8.34 -24.76 16.08
N ILE A 577 -7.30 -25.22 15.38
CA ILE A 577 -6.26 -24.35 14.81
C ILE A 577 -6.79 -23.80 13.49
N THR A 578 -6.73 -22.48 13.30
CA THR A 578 -7.23 -21.82 12.09
C THR A 578 -6.15 -21.50 11.09
N HIS A 579 -4.93 -21.19 11.56
CA HIS A 579 -3.81 -20.86 10.69
C HIS A 579 -2.55 -21.57 11.14
N VAL A 580 -1.72 -21.95 10.17
CA VAL A 580 -0.39 -22.53 10.40
C VAL A 580 0.65 -21.86 9.51
N SER A 581 1.87 -21.75 10.01
CA SER A 581 3.03 -21.31 9.22
C SER A 581 4.34 -21.87 9.78
N PHE A 582 5.41 -21.84 8.98
CA PHE A 582 6.72 -22.33 9.39
C PHE A 582 7.76 -21.22 9.44
N MET A 583 8.58 -21.24 10.49
CA MET A 583 9.68 -20.29 10.67
C MET A 583 10.95 -21.08 11.02
N GLY A 584 11.70 -21.48 10.00
CA GLY A 584 12.93 -22.26 10.18
C GLY A 584 12.66 -23.65 10.74
N LYS A 585 12.74 -23.85 12.06
CA LYS A 585 12.37 -25.10 12.76
C LYS A 585 11.12 -24.97 13.63
N ILE A 586 10.60 -23.74 13.76
CA ILE A 586 9.48 -23.43 14.62
C ILE A 586 8.18 -23.53 13.82
N LEU A 587 7.26 -24.36 14.32
CA LEU A 587 5.89 -24.43 13.83
C LEU A 587 5.06 -23.37 14.56
N CYS A 588 4.50 -22.42 13.81
CA CYS A 588 3.59 -21.40 14.32
C CYS A 588 2.15 -21.80 14.03
N MET A 589 1.27 -21.69 15.02
CA MET A 589 -0.14 -22.09 14.94
C MET A 589 -1.03 -21.06 15.62
N ALA A 590 -2.15 -20.71 15.00
CA ALA A 590 -3.15 -19.82 15.57
C ALA A 590 -4.31 -20.64 16.14
N ASN A 591 -4.54 -20.52 17.44
CA ASN A 591 -5.71 -21.06 18.10
C ASN A 591 -6.75 -19.95 18.28
N SER A 592 -7.71 -19.87 17.36
CA SER A 592 -8.72 -18.82 17.35
C SER A 592 -10.00 -19.33 16.70
N SER A 593 -11.16 -18.95 17.24
CA SER A 593 -12.46 -19.24 16.64
C SER A 593 -13.42 -18.12 17.03
N GLU A 594 -14.39 -17.80 16.19
CA GLU A 594 -15.40 -16.76 16.49
C GLU A 594 -16.15 -17.01 17.82
N ASN A 595 -16.27 -18.28 18.21
CA ASN A 595 -16.94 -18.69 19.45
C ASN A 595 -15.95 -18.95 20.62
N SER A 596 -14.65 -18.85 20.37
CA SER A 596 -13.62 -19.05 21.41
C SER A 596 -13.48 -17.79 22.25
N GLN A 597 -13.27 -17.95 23.55
CA GLN A 597 -12.87 -16.84 24.43
C GLN A 597 -11.35 -16.60 24.43
N VAL A 598 -10.58 -17.53 23.86
CA VAL A 598 -9.12 -17.48 23.82
C VAL A 598 -8.66 -17.41 22.37
N HIS A 599 -7.80 -16.43 22.07
CA HIS A 599 -7.21 -16.20 20.75
C HIS A 599 -5.69 -16.16 20.89
N GLN A 600 -5.07 -17.34 20.86
CA GLN A 600 -3.67 -17.53 21.24
C GLN A 600 -2.79 -17.92 20.06
N VAL A 601 -1.54 -17.45 20.10
CA VAL A 601 -0.46 -17.90 19.22
C VAL A 601 0.33 -19.01 19.90
N LEU A 602 0.45 -20.15 19.24
CA LEU A 602 1.20 -21.31 19.71
C LEU A 602 2.43 -21.49 18.83
N MET A 603 3.58 -21.66 19.46
CA MET A 603 4.82 -21.98 18.75
C MET A 603 5.43 -23.25 19.32
N GLU A 604 5.96 -24.09 18.44
CA GLU A 604 6.59 -25.34 18.84
C GLU A 604 7.86 -25.59 18.03
N ASP A 605 8.96 -25.85 18.74
CA ASP A 605 10.19 -26.28 18.11
C ASP A 605 10.05 -27.72 17.66
N THR A 606 10.02 -27.95 16.35
CA THR A 606 9.85 -29.29 15.78
C THR A 606 11.13 -30.13 15.78
N ALA A 607 12.30 -29.54 16.06
CA ALA A 607 13.55 -30.28 16.23
C ALA A 607 13.63 -30.86 17.64
N ASP A 608 13.41 -30.01 18.64
CA ASP A 608 13.52 -30.37 20.06
C ASP A 608 12.19 -30.89 20.64
N ARG A 609 11.07 -30.71 19.91
CA ARG A 609 9.70 -31.05 20.31
C ARG A 609 9.29 -30.38 21.61
N ILE A 610 9.64 -29.10 21.73
CA ILE A 610 9.37 -28.26 22.90
C ILE A 610 8.37 -27.18 22.50
N ARG A 611 7.31 -27.05 23.30
CA ARG A 611 6.37 -25.94 23.19
C ARG A 611 7.01 -24.68 23.74
N LEU A 612 6.96 -23.62 22.95
CA LEU A 612 7.41 -22.29 23.35
C LEU A 612 6.19 -21.54 23.88
N GLU A 613 6.28 -21.02 25.09
CA GLU A 613 5.16 -20.37 25.78
C GLU A 613 5.43 -18.89 26.00
N HIS A 614 4.35 -18.11 26.00
CA HIS A 614 4.36 -16.72 26.42
C HIS A 614 3.23 -16.47 27.41
N HIS A 615 3.29 -15.33 28.10
CA HIS A 615 2.28 -14.94 29.06
C HIS A 615 0.97 -14.53 28.35
N SER A 616 -0.18 -15.08 28.76
CA SER A 616 -1.49 -14.88 28.10
C SER A 616 -1.95 -13.43 27.93
N SER A 617 -1.41 -12.50 28.71
CA SER A 617 -1.62 -11.06 28.49
C SER A 617 -1.13 -10.56 27.12
N LYS A 618 -0.28 -11.34 26.44
CA LYS A 618 0.27 -11.07 25.12
C LYS A 618 -0.59 -11.65 24.00
N ASP A 619 -1.67 -12.37 24.31
CA ASP A 619 -2.62 -12.90 23.35
C ASP A 619 -3.54 -11.82 22.77
N HIS A 620 -4.10 -12.11 21.60
CA HIS A 620 -5.08 -11.24 20.97
C HIS A 620 -6.39 -11.21 21.77
N THR A 621 -7.08 -10.07 21.74
CA THR A 621 -8.36 -9.91 22.46
C THR A 621 -9.56 -10.32 21.62
N ALA A 622 -9.36 -10.53 20.33
CA ALA A 622 -10.37 -10.98 19.38
C ALA A 622 -9.77 -11.96 18.35
N THR A 623 -10.62 -12.47 17.47
CA THR A 623 -10.30 -13.49 16.47
C THR A 623 -9.07 -13.12 15.64
N ILE A 624 -8.06 -14.00 15.66
CA ILE A 624 -6.93 -13.96 14.72
C ILE A 624 -7.48 -14.21 13.32
N MET A 625 -7.21 -13.27 12.40
CA MET A 625 -7.67 -13.28 11.02
C MET A 625 -6.67 -13.95 10.08
N ASP A 626 -5.37 -13.79 10.35
CA ASP A 626 -4.30 -14.38 9.54
C ASP A 626 -2.97 -14.47 10.31
N MET A 627 -2.08 -15.34 9.82
CA MET A 627 -0.76 -15.60 10.39
C MET A 627 0.27 -15.89 9.29
N ILE A 628 1.41 -15.21 9.36
CA ILE A 628 2.52 -15.39 8.42
C ILE A 628 3.85 -15.42 9.13
N THR A 629 4.87 -15.92 8.44
CA THR A 629 6.24 -15.98 8.94
C THR A 629 7.24 -15.46 7.91
N SER A 630 8.29 -14.83 8.40
CA SER A 630 9.49 -14.47 7.65
C SER A 630 10.62 -15.39 8.13
N GLU A 631 11.02 -16.33 7.29
CA GLU A 631 12.10 -17.26 7.61
C GLU A 631 13.48 -16.59 7.59
N THR A 632 13.65 -15.53 6.79
CA THR A 632 14.91 -14.77 6.72
C THR A 632 15.19 -14.02 8.02
N LEU A 633 14.15 -13.44 8.63
CA LEU A 633 14.27 -12.66 9.85
C LEU A 633 13.97 -13.44 11.12
N GLY A 634 13.31 -14.60 11.02
CA GLY A 634 12.84 -15.32 12.20
C GLY A 634 11.72 -14.54 12.90
N LEU A 635 10.75 -14.07 12.13
CA LEU A 635 9.59 -13.34 12.64
C LEU A 635 8.28 -14.02 12.27
N CYS A 636 7.33 -13.99 13.19
CA CYS A 636 5.94 -14.34 12.94
C CYS A 636 5.08 -13.09 13.12
N ALA A 637 4.16 -12.84 12.19
CA ALA A 637 3.19 -11.75 12.30
C ALA A 637 1.77 -12.33 12.33
N THR A 638 0.94 -11.81 13.23
CA THR A 638 -0.47 -12.20 13.38
C THR A 638 -1.36 -10.97 13.32
N SER A 639 -2.42 -11.03 12.52
CA SER A 639 -3.46 -9.99 12.48
C SER A 639 -4.72 -10.46 13.19
N SER A 640 -5.45 -9.53 13.80
CA SER A 640 -6.69 -9.84 14.52
C SER A 640 -7.76 -8.77 14.30
N ARG A 641 -9.00 -9.19 14.56
CA ARG A 641 -10.19 -8.32 14.63
C ARG A 641 -10.13 -7.32 15.77
N ASP A 642 -9.15 -7.43 16.67
CA ASP A 642 -8.83 -6.41 17.68
C ASP A 642 -8.12 -5.17 17.10
N ASN A 643 -7.98 -5.10 15.78
CA ASN A 643 -7.27 -4.07 15.03
C ASN A 643 -5.77 -3.99 15.39
N THR A 644 -5.18 -5.10 15.83
CA THR A 644 -3.73 -5.20 16.06
C THR A 644 -3.05 -6.17 15.11
N VAL A 645 -1.83 -5.81 14.70
CA VAL A 645 -0.87 -6.74 14.11
C VAL A 645 0.25 -6.94 15.12
N ARG A 646 0.44 -8.18 15.58
CA ARG A 646 1.44 -8.53 16.59
C ARG A 646 2.61 -9.25 15.95
N ILE A 647 3.82 -8.87 16.35
CA ILE A 647 5.07 -9.39 15.82
C ILE A 647 5.79 -10.19 16.91
N TRP A 648 6.14 -11.42 16.58
CA TRP A 648 6.70 -12.43 17.48
C TRP A 648 8.05 -12.93 16.95
N ASP A 649 8.94 -13.35 17.84
CA ASP A 649 10.20 -13.99 17.48
C ASP A 649 10.12 -15.53 17.48
N GLU A 650 11.26 -16.18 17.21
CA GLU A 650 11.44 -17.64 17.24
C GLU A 650 11.31 -18.27 18.63
N GLU A 651 11.34 -17.46 19.70
CA GLU A 651 11.22 -17.89 21.10
C GLU A 651 9.79 -17.69 21.63
N ASN A 652 8.84 -17.30 20.76
CA ASN A 652 7.46 -16.94 21.07
C ASN A 652 7.34 -15.68 21.95
N CYS A 653 8.35 -14.81 21.96
CA CYS A 653 8.28 -13.53 22.66
C CYS A 653 7.63 -12.45 21.77
N LEU A 654 6.73 -11.66 22.37
CA LEU A 654 6.08 -10.55 21.67
C LEU A 654 7.03 -9.35 21.56
N ILE A 655 7.44 -9.04 20.34
CA ILE A 655 8.38 -7.95 20.03
C ILE A 655 7.65 -6.61 19.94
N LYS A 656 6.55 -6.55 19.19
CA LYS A 656 5.77 -5.32 18.95
C LYS A 656 4.29 -5.60 18.77
N ILE A 657 3.48 -4.63 19.19
CA ILE A 657 2.05 -4.53 18.89
C ILE A 657 1.84 -3.31 17.99
N LEU A 658 1.30 -3.52 16.80
CA LEU A 658 0.92 -2.47 15.88
C LEU A 658 -0.58 -2.28 15.97
N VAL A 659 -1.02 -1.20 16.61
CA VAL A 659 -2.44 -0.85 16.68
C VAL A 659 -2.76 -0.04 15.44
N ILE A 660 -3.38 -0.71 14.48
CA ILE A 660 -3.86 -0.09 13.26
C ILE A 660 -5.31 0.34 13.45
N ASN A 661 -5.78 1.30 12.67
CA ASN A 661 -7.12 1.86 12.84
C ASN A 661 -8.15 1.15 11.92
N THR A 662 -7.78 -0.03 11.41
CA THR A 662 -8.57 -0.89 10.54
C THR A 662 -8.25 -2.35 10.81
N CYS A 663 -9.12 -3.27 10.40
CA CYS A 663 -8.88 -4.70 10.54
C CYS A 663 -8.07 -5.23 9.35
N ALA A 664 -6.86 -5.74 9.62
CA ALA A 664 -6.03 -6.42 8.63
C ALA A 664 -6.56 -7.85 8.40
N LEU A 665 -7.35 -8.02 7.34
CA LEU A 665 -8.01 -9.30 7.04
C LEU A 665 -7.02 -10.39 6.62
N HIS A 666 -6.07 -10.05 5.77
CA HIS A 666 -5.00 -10.92 5.30
C HIS A 666 -3.68 -10.16 5.34
N ILE A 667 -2.59 -10.86 5.65
CA ILE A 667 -1.25 -10.28 5.75
C ILE A 667 -0.23 -11.12 5.00
N THR A 668 0.83 -10.50 4.48
CA THR A 668 1.99 -11.19 3.93
C THR A 668 3.25 -10.34 4.09
N PHE A 669 4.43 -10.95 4.11
CA PHE A 669 5.67 -10.21 3.93
C PHE A 669 5.84 -9.92 2.43
N SER A 670 6.06 -8.66 2.05
CA SER A 670 6.31 -8.28 0.66
C SER A 670 7.78 -8.20 0.32
N SER A 671 8.67 -8.31 1.31
CA SER A 671 10.11 -8.23 1.12
C SER A 671 10.86 -9.06 2.16
N VAL A 672 12.05 -9.54 1.77
CA VAL A 672 12.96 -10.29 2.65
C VAL A 672 13.48 -9.47 3.84
N ILE A 673 13.45 -8.14 3.74
CA ILE A 673 13.81 -7.18 4.80
C ILE A 673 12.69 -6.99 5.84
N GLY A 674 11.50 -7.56 5.60
CA GLY A 674 10.41 -7.59 6.56
C GLY A 674 9.36 -6.51 6.36
N ASP A 675 9.11 -6.00 5.16
CA ASP A 675 7.91 -5.17 4.97
C ASP A 675 6.66 -6.05 5.01
N ILE A 676 5.63 -5.61 5.73
CA ILE A 676 4.35 -6.32 5.83
C ILE A 676 3.34 -5.63 4.92
N VAL A 677 2.62 -6.40 4.12
CA VAL A 677 1.46 -5.91 3.35
C VAL A 677 0.22 -6.55 3.92
N PHE A 678 -0.84 -5.76 4.08
CA PHE A 678 -2.13 -6.24 4.53
C PHE A 678 -3.28 -5.71 3.67
N SER A 679 -4.36 -6.49 3.60
CA SER A 679 -5.57 -6.09 2.89
C SER A 679 -6.61 -5.47 3.82
N ALA A 680 -7.16 -4.31 3.44
CA ALA A 680 -8.31 -3.71 4.10
C ALA A 680 -9.23 -3.02 3.09
N GLY A 681 -10.49 -3.46 3.03
CA GLY A 681 -11.42 -3.01 2.00
C GLY A 681 -10.95 -3.41 0.59
N ARG A 682 -11.00 -2.47 -0.36
CA ARG A 682 -10.55 -2.67 -1.75
C ARG A 682 -9.10 -2.25 -1.99
N HIS A 683 -8.28 -2.20 -0.94
CA HIS A 683 -6.91 -1.68 -1.01
C HIS A 683 -5.95 -2.58 -0.24
N LEU A 684 -4.71 -2.60 -0.69
CA LEU A 684 -3.56 -3.14 0.03
C LEU A 684 -2.77 -1.98 0.64
N TYR A 685 -2.28 -2.20 1.86
CA TYR A 685 -1.46 -1.26 2.60
C TYR A 685 -0.15 -1.91 3.02
N LYS A 686 0.93 -1.13 3.02
CA LYS A 686 2.27 -1.58 3.41
C LYS A 686 2.62 -0.97 4.77
N ILE A 687 3.11 -1.79 5.68
CA ILE A 687 3.81 -1.40 6.90
C ILE A 687 5.32 -1.58 6.63
N PRO A 688 6.04 -0.49 6.34
CA PRO A 688 7.49 -0.54 6.18
C PRO A 688 8.18 -1.12 7.42
N HIS A 689 9.18 -1.95 7.20
CA HIS A 689 10.01 -2.55 8.25
C HIS A 689 10.64 -1.48 9.16
N GLU A 690 10.95 -0.29 8.62
CA GLU A 690 11.45 0.87 9.36
C GLU A 690 10.49 1.40 10.42
N ASN A 691 9.20 1.08 10.34
CA ASN A 691 8.20 1.61 11.26
C ASN A 691 8.06 0.76 12.51
N TYR A 692 8.39 -0.53 12.42
CA TYR A 692 8.14 -1.46 13.50
C TYR A 692 9.34 -2.31 13.91
N LEU A 693 10.28 -2.60 13.00
CA LEU A 693 11.41 -3.47 13.35
C LEU A 693 12.32 -2.78 14.40
N PRO A 694 12.63 -3.47 15.52
CA PRO A 694 13.62 -3.02 16.48
C PRO A 694 15.02 -2.93 15.87
N PRO A 695 15.94 -2.15 16.49
CA PRO A 695 17.33 -2.03 16.04
C PRO A 695 18.06 -3.38 15.89
N LYS A 696 17.77 -4.37 16.75
CA LYS A 696 18.30 -5.75 16.67
C LYS A 696 18.02 -6.38 15.30
N TYR A 697 16.77 -6.30 14.83
CA TYR A 697 16.37 -6.86 13.55
C TYR A 697 16.86 -6.04 12.37
N ARG A 698 16.93 -4.71 12.49
CA ARG A 698 17.56 -3.87 11.46
C ARG A 698 19.05 -4.16 11.31
N ALA A 699 19.75 -4.39 12.42
CA ALA A 699 21.13 -4.84 12.39
C ALA A 699 21.25 -6.23 11.76
N LYS A 700 20.29 -7.14 11.98
CA LYS A 700 20.21 -8.45 11.30
C LYS A 700 20.01 -8.29 9.79
N VAL A 701 19.17 -7.36 9.34
CA VAL A 701 18.98 -7.01 7.92
C VAL A 701 20.31 -6.56 7.30
N VAL A 702 21.00 -5.60 7.93
CA VAL A 702 22.29 -5.09 7.46
C VAL A 702 23.39 -6.18 7.49
N ALA A 703 23.46 -6.97 8.57
CA ALA A 703 24.48 -8.00 8.73
C ALA A 703 24.31 -9.19 7.76
N ASN A 704 23.10 -9.41 7.27
CA ASN A 704 22.80 -10.43 6.28
C ASN A 704 22.84 -9.89 4.84
N ASP A 705 23.25 -8.63 4.63
CA ASP A 705 23.26 -7.94 3.33
C ASP A 705 21.91 -8.06 2.59
N LEU A 706 20.80 -7.99 3.34
CA LEU A 706 19.46 -8.01 2.75
C LEU A 706 19.17 -6.63 2.16
N LEU A 707 19.04 -6.57 0.84
CA LEU A 707 18.79 -5.33 0.10
C LEU A 707 17.31 -5.19 -0.23
N GLU A 708 16.88 -3.93 -0.38
CA GLU A 708 15.62 -3.64 -1.05
C GLU A 708 15.66 -4.17 -2.48
N GLU A 709 14.64 -4.94 -2.84
CA GLU A 709 14.47 -5.42 -4.20
C GLU A 709 14.17 -4.22 -5.11
N LYS A 710 14.83 -4.19 -6.26
CA LYS A 710 14.56 -3.15 -7.27
C LYS A 710 13.18 -3.38 -7.87
N ASP A 711 12.51 -2.28 -8.19
CA ASP A 711 11.25 -2.30 -8.90
C ASP A 711 11.36 -3.08 -10.22
N GLU A 712 10.50 -4.08 -10.38
CA GLU A 712 10.38 -4.84 -11.61
C GLU A 712 9.65 -4.03 -12.69
N ASP A 713 10.03 -4.24 -13.95
CA ASP A 713 9.29 -3.71 -15.08
C ASP A 713 7.92 -4.40 -15.21
N THR A 714 6.90 -3.64 -15.61
CA THR A 714 5.57 -4.18 -15.91
C THR A 714 5.66 -5.09 -17.13
N ILE A 715 5.00 -6.23 -17.07
CA ILE A 715 4.85 -7.12 -18.22
C ILE A 715 4.00 -6.40 -19.27
N LEU A 716 4.46 -6.41 -20.53
CA LEU A 716 3.74 -5.78 -21.64
C LEU A 716 2.38 -6.46 -21.84
N GLU A 717 1.36 -5.63 -22.06
CA GLU A 717 0.01 -6.12 -22.32
C GLU A 717 -0.07 -6.74 -23.72
N ASP A 718 -0.55 -7.98 -23.78
CA ASP A 718 -0.95 -8.64 -25.00
C ASP A 718 -2.38 -8.20 -25.36
N SER A 719 -2.46 -7.28 -26.34
CA SER A 719 -3.73 -6.77 -26.86
C SER A 719 -4.50 -7.78 -27.71
N GLU A 720 -3.83 -8.83 -28.20
CA GLU A 720 -4.46 -9.86 -29.03
C GLU A 720 -5.18 -10.89 -28.15
N TYR A 721 -4.70 -11.10 -26.92
CA TYR A 721 -5.34 -12.01 -25.98
C TYR A 721 -6.60 -11.41 -25.36
N LYS A 722 -7.77 -11.77 -25.91
CA LYS A 722 -9.10 -11.35 -25.43
C LYS A 722 -9.85 -12.54 -24.86
N LEU A 723 -9.94 -12.62 -23.54
CA LEU A 723 -10.66 -13.69 -22.86
C LEU A 723 -11.59 -13.08 -21.81
N TYR A 724 -12.88 -13.36 -21.94
CA TYR A 724 -13.97 -12.78 -21.13
C TYR A 724 -14.17 -11.27 -21.27
N ASP A 725 -13.53 -10.62 -22.26
CA ASP A 725 -13.73 -9.20 -22.57
C ASP A 725 -15.21 -8.85 -22.87
N ASP A 726 -16.02 -9.82 -23.32
CA ASP A 726 -17.46 -9.64 -23.58
C ASP A 726 -18.32 -9.60 -22.31
N ILE A 727 -17.80 -10.11 -21.19
CA ILE A 727 -18.52 -10.27 -19.91
C ILE A 727 -17.97 -9.29 -18.86
N VAL A 728 -16.66 -9.08 -18.86
CA VAL A 728 -15.95 -8.28 -17.86
C VAL A 728 -15.34 -7.05 -18.52
N ASP A 729 -15.53 -5.88 -17.91
CA ASP A 729 -14.85 -4.67 -18.36
C ASP A 729 -13.34 -4.76 -18.07
N ARG A 730 -12.58 -5.19 -19.10
CA ARG A 730 -11.13 -5.34 -19.07
C ARG A 730 -10.40 -4.10 -18.57
N ASN A 731 -10.84 -2.91 -18.95
CA ASN A 731 -10.18 -1.66 -18.54
C ASN A 731 -10.32 -1.43 -17.05
N SER A 732 -11.52 -1.67 -16.50
CA SER A 732 -11.78 -1.58 -15.06
C SER A 732 -10.94 -2.58 -14.25
N MET A 733 -10.72 -3.78 -14.80
CA MET A 733 -9.94 -4.83 -14.17
C MET A 733 -8.44 -4.56 -14.25
N LEU A 734 -7.92 -4.16 -15.40
CA LEU A 734 -6.50 -3.82 -15.56
C LEU A 734 -6.12 -2.62 -14.70
N ARG A 735 -7.01 -1.63 -14.61
CA ARG A 735 -6.81 -0.35 -13.93
C ARG A 735 -7.93 -0.13 -12.91
N PRO A 736 -7.85 -0.78 -11.73
CA PRO A 736 -8.84 -0.56 -10.68
C PRO A 736 -8.97 0.94 -10.39
N VAL A 737 -10.20 1.45 -10.46
CA VAL A 737 -10.50 2.85 -10.14
C VAL A 737 -10.22 3.06 -8.65
N SER A 738 -9.08 3.66 -8.32
CA SER A 738 -8.75 3.98 -6.94
C SER A 738 -9.59 5.18 -6.51
N SER A 739 -10.55 4.97 -5.60
CA SER A 739 -10.85 6.05 -4.64
C SER A 739 -9.54 6.42 -3.95
N ILE A 740 -9.33 7.71 -3.63
CA ILE A 740 -8.07 8.17 -2.99
C ILE A 740 -7.82 7.30 -1.74
N PRO A 741 -6.76 6.47 -1.74
CA PRO A 741 -6.57 5.47 -0.70
C PRO A 741 -6.21 6.11 0.64
N LEU A 742 -6.42 5.39 1.75
CA LEU A 742 -5.98 5.88 3.07
C LEU A 742 -4.46 6.01 3.06
N ALA A 743 -3.93 7.05 3.72
CA ALA A 743 -2.49 7.22 3.86
C ALA A 743 -1.74 7.22 2.50
N SER A 744 -2.40 7.71 1.45
CA SER A 744 -1.83 7.94 0.10
C SER A 744 -1.00 9.21 0.04
N ILE A 745 -1.23 10.15 0.96
CA ILE A 745 -0.37 11.30 1.16
C ILE A 745 0.89 10.79 1.86
N ASP A 746 1.97 10.68 1.09
CA ASP A 746 3.26 10.30 1.63
C ASP A 746 3.87 11.49 2.37
N ILE A 747 3.65 11.54 3.68
CA ILE A 747 4.25 12.56 4.56
C ILE A 747 5.79 12.45 4.56
N ARG A 748 6.36 11.32 4.07
CA ARG A 748 7.80 11.05 4.10
C ARG A 748 8.53 11.51 2.84
N ASN A 749 7.85 11.56 1.69
CA ASN A 749 8.44 11.87 0.38
C ASN A 749 8.02 13.23 -0.20
N ALA A 750 7.20 14.01 0.48
CA ALA A 750 7.26 15.45 0.26
C ALA A 750 8.63 15.93 0.78
N ASP A 751 9.32 16.80 0.05
CA ASP A 751 10.53 17.55 0.46
C ASP A 751 10.30 18.45 1.70
N ASN A 752 9.35 18.11 2.56
CA ASN A 752 8.89 18.87 3.68
C ASN A 752 9.48 18.34 4.98
N PRO A 753 9.98 19.23 5.84
CA PRO A 753 10.86 18.83 6.90
C PRO A 753 10.05 18.16 8.02
N ARG A 754 10.61 17.12 8.64
CA ARG A 754 10.15 16.61 9.94
C ARG A 754 9.91 17.78 10.90
N VAL A 755 8.98 17.64 11.84
CA VAL A 755 8.73 18.65 12.89
C VAL A 755 10.04 19.15 13.51
N ASP A 756 11.01 18.27 13.74
CA ASP A 756 12.36 18.61 14.25
C ASP A 756 13.16 19.56 13.33
N LEU A 757 13.01 19.42 12.02
CA LEU A 757 13.72 20.18 10.99
C LEU A 757 12.98 21.49 10.65
N LEU A 758 11.65 21.51 10.83
CA LEU A 758 10.85 22.75 10.91
C LEU A 758 11.19 23.55 12.18
N ILE A 759 11.36 22.87 13.32
CA ILE A 759 11.84 23.47 14.57
C ILE A 759 13.22 24.07 14.36
N GLN A 760 14.13 23.37 13.68
CA GLN A 760 15.44 23.91 13.33
C GLN A 760 15.31 25.17 12.47
N LYS A 761 14.44 25.17 11.45
CA LYS A 761 14.18 26.36 10.62
C LYS A 761 13.59 27.53 11.42
N GLN A 762 12.62 27.27 12.30
CA GLN A 762 11.97 28.30 13.12
C GLN A 762 12.96 28.89 14.14
N ILE A 763 13.79 28.05 14.75
CA ILE A 763 14.90 28.47 15.62
C ILE A 763 15.92 29.29 14.81
N CYS A 764 16.27 28.87 13.60
CA CYS A 764 17.16 29.62 12.71
C CYS A 764 16.56 30.97 12.30
N ALA A 765 15.25 31.05 12.05
CA ALA A 765 14.56 32.30 11.74
C ALA A 765 14.56 33.27 12.93
N LEU A 766 14.31 32.76 14.15
CA LEU A 766 14.44 33.55 15.39
C LEU A 766 15.88 34.04 15.60
N TYR A 767 16.89 33.23 15.26
CA TYR A 767 18.28 33.67 15.30
C TYR A 767 18.61 34.70 14.20
N GLN A 768 18.00 34.60 13.03
CA GLN A 768 18.15 35.60 11.97
C GLN A 768 17.55 36.96 12.37
N GLU A 769 16.33 37.00 12.92
CA GLU A 769 15.74 38.24 13.43
C GLU A 769 16.60 38.85 14.54
N ARG A 770 17.08 38.01 15.47
CA ARG A 770 18.00 38.46 16.53
C ARG A 770 19.30 39.02 15.94
N ASP A 771 19.87 38.37 14.92
CA ASP A 771 21.12 38.81 14.29
C ASP A 771 20.92 40.09 13.45
N GLU A 772 19.73 40.30 12.88
CA GLU A 772 19.32 41.57 12.25
C GLU A 772 19.16 42.69 13.28
N ASP A 773 18.54 42.42 14.42
CA ASP A 773 18.45 43.39 15.52
C ASP A 773 19.83 43.72 16.09
N ILE A 774 20.74 42.75 16.19
CA ILE A 774 22.14 43.00 16.56
C ILE A 774 22.83 43.88 15.52
N LYS A 775 22.58 43.69 14.21
CA LYS A 775 23.08 44.60 13.17
C LYS A 775 22.49 46.00 13.31
N ARG A 776 21.19 46.13 13.55
CA ARG A 776 20.53 47.44 13.77
C ARG A 776 21.05 48.15 15.01
N ILE A 777 21.38 47.42 16.08
CA ILE A 777 22.04 47.96 17.27
C ILE A 777 23.47 48.41 16.94
N LYS A 778 24.22 47.61 16.17
CA LYS A 778 25.57 47.95 15.71
C LYS A 778 25.59 49.20 14.82
N ASP A 779 24.57 49.35 13.98
CA ASP A 779 24.36 50.49 13.08
C ASP A 779 23.69 51.69 13.78
N ARG A 780 23.47 51.61 15.11
CA ARG A 780 22.87 52.64 15.98
C ARG A 780 21.43 53.04 15.64
N LEU A 781 20.70 52.18 14.95
CA LEU A 781 19.27 52.39 14.64
C LEU A 781 18.38 52.07 15.85
N ILE A 782 18.83 51.22 16.77
CA ILE A 782 18.09 50.78 17.97
C ILE A 782 19.04 50.80 19.19
N ALA A 783 18.55 51.28 20.33
CA ALA A 783 19.34 51.33 21.57
C ALA A 783 19.26 49.99 22.36
N PRO A 784 20.38 49.43 22.84
CA PRO A 784 20.39 48.19 23.60
C PRO A 784 19.73 48.37 24.99
N THR A 785 18.81 47.48 25.34
CA THR A 785 18.00 47.58 26.57
C THR A 785 18.67 47.04 27.83
N LYS A 786 19.72 46.21 27.71
CA LYS A 786 20.56 45.75 28.84
C LYS A 786 22.02 45.58 28.39
N ILE A 787 22.92 46.30 29.02
CA ILE A 787 24.37 46.12 28.88
C ILE A 787 24.80 45.21 30.03
N VAL A 788 25.29 44.01 29.72
CA VAL A 788 25.85 43.10 30.71
C VAL A 788 27.34 43.43 30.84
N GLU A 789 27.68 44.18 31.89
CA GLU A 789 29.06 44.44 32.30
C GLU A 789 29.55 43.30 33.18
N ASP A 790 29.87 42.14 32.59
CA ASP A 790 30.87 41.24 33.16
C ASP A 790 31.25 40.13 32.17
N ARG A 791 32.40 40.31 31.52
CA ARG A 791 33.10 39.27 30.76
C ARG A 791 34.20 38.68 31.65
N ALA A 792 33.83 37.73 32.51
CA ALA A 792 34.79 36.93 33.26
C ALA A 792 35.01 35.55 32.62
N LEU A 793 36.07 35.47 31.81
CA LEU A 793 37.03 34.35 31.66
C LEU A 793 36.54 33.00 31.08
N MET A 794 36.48 32.92 29.75
CA MET A 794 36.93 31.71 29.02
C MET A 794 38.36 31.98 28.55
N THR A 795 39.35 31.30 29.13
CA THR A 795 40.75 31.44 28.73
C THR A 795 40.96 30.84 27.33
N LYS A 796 41.83 31.46 26.53
CA LYS A 796 42.13 31.02 25.16
C LYS A 796 42.54 29.54 25.08
N GLU A 797 43.17 29.04 26.14
CA GLU A 797 43.58 27.65 26.28
C GLU A 797 42.42 26.66 26.41
N THR A 798 41.30 27.03 27.05
CA THR A 798 40.12 26.14 27.12
C THR A 798 39.39 26.10 25.78
N TRP A 799 39.41 27.21 25.05
CA TRP A 799 38.89 27.28 23.68
C TRP A 799 39.73 26.44 22.70
N ASP A 800 41.05 26.58 22.75
CA ASP A 800 41.95 25.83 21.85
C ASP A 800 41.93 24.32 22.16
N LYS A 801 41.70 23.93 23.43
CA LYS A 801 41.52 22.53 23.81
C LYS A 801 40.20 21.95 23.29
N TYR A 802 39.11 22.72 23.36
CA TYR A 802 37.81 22.34 22.80
C TYR A 802 37.86 22.20 21.26
N VAL A 803 38.55 23.12 20.57
CA VAL A 803 38.73 23.06 19.11
C VAL A 803 39.62 21.88 18.70
N ASN A 804 40.67 21.57 19.45
CA ASN A 804 41.52 20.41 19.18
C ASN A 804 40.81 19.07 19.43
N ASP A 805 39.98 18.96 20.47
CA ASP A 805 39.15 17.77 20.68
C ASP A 805 38.15 17.57 19.53
N LEU A 806 37.57 18.67 19.02
CA LEU A 806 36.65 18.64 17.88
C LEU A 806 37.35 18.18 16.58
N LEU A 807 38.56 18.69 16.32
CA LEU A 807 39.36 18.34 15.11
C LEU A 807 39.98 16.94 15.19
N SER A 808 40.30 16.45 16.39
CA SER A 808 40.82 15.09 16.60
C SER A 808 39.79 14.00 16.28
N SER A 809 38.49 14.33 16.31
CA SER A 809 37.39 13.41 15.94
C SER A 809 37.16 13.25 14.43
N MET A 810 37.88 14.00 13.58
CA MET A 810 37.65 14.08 12.13
C MET A 810 38.88 13.70 11.28
N THR A 811 39.82 12.91 11.79
CA THR A 811 40.97 12.41 11.01
C THR A 811 40.90 10.91 10.78
N ARG A 812 40.40 10.51 9.59
CA ARG A 812 40.71 9.19 9.01
C ARG A 812 42.15 9.22 8.47
N PRO A 813 42.93 8.14 8.57
CA PRO A 813 44.19 8.05 7.85
C PRO A 813 43.90 8.05 6.33
N PRO A 814 44.80 8.60 5.50
CA PRO A 814 44.68 8.50 4.05
C PRO A 814 44.84 7.04 3.62
N ALA A 815 44.05 6.61 2.64
CA ALA A 815 44.17 5.29 2.06
C ALA A 815 45.53 5.16 1.34
N GLU A 816 46.25 4.06 1.61
CA GLU A 816 47.37 3.64 0.78
C GLU A 816 46.84 3.34 -0.64
N LYS A 817 47.50 3.92 -1.64
CA LYS A 817 47.25 3.59 -3.05
C LYS A 817 47.83 2.20 -3.32
N PRO A 818 47.05 1.23 -3.83
CA PRO A 818 47.61 0.01 -4.37
C PRO A 818 48.05 0.25 -5.82
N ASP A 819 49.19 -0.33 -6.20
CA ASP A 819 49.70 -0.37 -7.57
C ASP A 819 48.86 -1.33 -8.41
N TYR A 820 47.73 -0.84 -8.95
CA TYR A 820 47.01 -1.54 -10.01
C TYR A 820 46.62 -0.58 -11.13
N ASP A 821 46.95 -1.00 -12.35
CA ASP A 821 46.79 -0.26 -13.59
C ASP A 821 45.33 -0.38 -14.08
N PHE A 822 44.49 0.55 -13.63
CA PHE A 822 43.03 0.55 -13.88
C PHE A 822 42.65 0.67 -15.36
N GLN A 823 43.53 1.17 -16.24
CA GLN A 823 43.26 1.25 -17.67
C GLN A 823 43.27 -0.13 -18.34
N ASN A 824 44.22 -1.00 -17.96
CA ASN A 824 44.33 -2.34 -18.53
C ASN A 824 43.18 -3.29 -18.11
N ILE A 825 42.61 -3.11 -16.91
CA ILE A 825 41.46 -3.91 -16.42
C ILE A 825 40.13 -3.44 -17.05
N GLN A 826 40.03 -2.16 -17.40
CA GLN A 826 38.86 -1.62 -18.06
C GLN A 826 38.81 -2.03 -19.54
N GLU A 827 39.96 -2.11 -20.22
CA GLU A 827 40.07 -2.62 -21.59
C GLU A 827 39.86 -4.14 -21.67
N SER A 828 40.31 -4.92 -20.66
CA SER A 828 40.04 -6.37 -20.62
C SER A 828 38.57 -6.70 -20.37
N LYS A 829 37.86 -5.90 -19.57
CA LYS A 829 36.41 -6.06 -19.33
C LYS A 829 35.54 -5.55 -20.49
N LEU A 830 36.02 -4.56 -21.26
CA LEU A 830 35.35 -4.11 -22.48
C LEU A 830 35.50 -5.11 -23.64
N ALA A 831 36.55 -5.95 -23.61
CA ALA A 831 36.75 -7.05 -24.55
C ALA A 831 35.88 -8.29 -24.23
N GLU A 832 35.56 -8.55 -22.96
CA GLU A 832 34.65 -9.65 -22.56
C GLU A 832 33.15 -9.34 -22.78
N VAL A 833 32.79 -8.06 -23.02
CA VAL A 833 31.40 -7.63 -23.28
C VAL A 833 31.03 -7.70 -24.78
N LYS A 834 31.96 -8.10 -25.67
CA LYS A 834 31.72 -8.19 -27.13
C LYS A 834 31.59 -9.62 -27.69
N THR A 835 31.55 -10.66 -26.85
CA THR A 835 31.45 -12.07 -27.29
C THR A 835 30.17 -12.80 -26.87
N TYR A 836 29.09 -12.07 -26.57
CA TYR A 836 27.76 -12.67 -26.32
C TYR A 836 26.63 -12.00 -27.11
N ASN A 837 26.88 -11.72 -28.39
CA ASN A 837 25.83 -11.35 -29.33
C ASN A 837 26.09 -12.00 -30.69
N GLU A 838 25.67 -13.26 -30.86
CA GLU A 838 25.27 -13.79 -32.17
C GLU A 838 24.02 -14.66 -32.04
N ARG A 839 23.10 -14.45 -33.00
CA ARG A 839 21.77 -15.03 -33.11
C ARG A 839 21.82 -16.44 -33.71
N GLY A 840 21.02 -17.35 -33.16
CA GLY A 840 20.49 -18.54 -33.83
C GLY A 840 19.12 -18.86 -33.20
N VAL A 841 18.01 -18.39 -33.78
CA VAL A 841 17.13 -19.12 -34.72
C VAL A 841 16.77 -20.53 -34.19
N PHE A 842 15.62 -20.65 -33.51
CA PHE A 842 14.71 -21.79 -33.73
C PHE A 842 13.26 -21.38 -33.43
N GLN A 843 12.40 -21.78 -34.36
CA GLN A 843 11.00 -21.41 -34.52
C GLN A 843 10.07 -22.03 -33.47
N MET A 844 9.00 -21.30 -33.18
CA MET A 844 7.71 -21.77 -32.68
C MET A 844 7.25 -23.09 -33.31
N LEU A 845 6.76 -24.01 -32.48
CA LEU A 845 5.70 -24.94 -32.87
C LEU A 845 4.68 -25.08 -31.73
N PHE A 846 3.44 -24.73 -32.02
CA PHE A 846 2.26 -25.11 -31.25
C PHE A 846 1.83 -26.52 -31.69
N GLY A 847 1.51 -27.38 -30.71
CA GLY A 847 0.97 -28.71 -30.96
C GLY A 847 2.04 -29.69 -31.43
N TYR A 848 1.78 -30.99 -31.29
CA TYR A 848 2.66 -32.01 -31.87
C TYR A 848 2.94 -31.68 -33.35
N SER A 849 4.20 -31.88 -33.78
CA SER A 849 4.58 -31.82 -35.20
C SER A 849 3.72 -32.79 -36.01
N VAL A 850 3.08 -32.29 -37.06
CA VAL A 850 2.45 -33.12 -38.11
C VAL A 850 3.51 -33.66 -39.09
N ASP A 851 4.79 -33.30 -38.90
CA ASP A 851 5.93 -33.80 -39.69
C ASP A 851 6.77 -34.85 -38.91
N GLU A 852 6.26 -35.42 -37.81
CA GLU A 852 6.89 -36.55 -37.08
C GLU A 852 5.95 -37.77 -36.93
N ILE A 853 5.08 -38.00 -37.92
CA ILE A 853 4.44 -39.32 -38.13
C ILE A 853 4.80 -39.79 -39.53
N ASP A 854 6.07 -40.09 -39.73
CA ASP A 854 6.45 -41.08 -40.72
C ASP A 854 6.27 -42.45 -40.04
N ASP A 855 5.03 -42.97 -40.11
CA ASP A 855 4.65 -44.38 -40.13
C ASP A 855 3.32 -44.65 -39.42
N THR A 856 2.27 -44.62 -40.24
CA THR A 856 0.87 -44.85 -39.89
C THR A 856 0.52 -46.34 -39.78
N GLU A 857 1.21 -47.13 -38.94
CA GLU A 857 0.85 -48.55 -38.78
C GLU A 857 0.22 -48.92 -37.42
N ASN A 858 0.41 -48.13 -36.35
CA ASN A 858 -0.09 -48.51 -35.01
C ASN A 858 -1.24 -47.66 -34.45
N LEU A 859 -1.98 -46.94 -35.29
CA LEU A 859 -3.16 -46.18 -34.84
C LEU A 859 -4.39 -47.08 -34.63
N ALA A 860 -4.48 -48.22 -35.32
CA ALA A 860 -5.63 -49.12 -35.25
C ALA A 860 -5.68 -49.98 -33.98
N GLU A 861 -4.51 -50.29 -33.39
CA GLU A 861 -4.45 -50.97 -32.08
C GLU A 861 -4.82 -50.03 -30.94
N LEU A 862 -4.44 -48.74 -31.04
CA LEU A 862 -4.75 -47.74 -30.01
C LEU A 862 -6.26 -47.42 -29.93
N ILE A 863 -7.00 -47.55 -31.04
CA ILE A 863 -8.42 -47.22 -31.13
C ILE A 863 -9.33 -48.39 -30.66
N ARG A 864 -8.82 -49.63 -30.59
CA ARG A 864 -9.64 -50.78 -30.13
C ARG A 864 -9.99 -50.73 -28.64
N ASP A 865 -9.18 -50.05 -27.82
CA ASP A 865 -9.35 -50.04 -26.37
C ASP A 865 -10.04 -48.80 -25.80
N SER A 866 -10.35 -47.78 -26.62
CA SER A 866 -11.05 -46.59 -26.14
C SER A 866 -12.56 -46.69 -26.36
N LYS A 867 -13.31 -46.99 -25.28
CA LYS A 867 -14.77 -46.85 -25.23
C LYS A 867 -15.18 -45.38 -25.10
N LEU A 868 -15.25 -44.63 -26.19
CA LEU A 868 -16.06 -43.41 -26.24
C LEU A 868 -16.84 -43.32 -27.56
N PRO A 869 -18.17 -43.15 -27.50
CA PRO A 869 -19.03 -43.10 -28.68
C PRO A 869 -18.91 -41.75 -29.41
N LEU A 870 -18.79 -41.85 -30.73
CA LEU A 870 -18.96 -40.78 -31.70
C LEU A 870 -20.31 -40.08 -31.50
N ASN A 871 -20.31 -38.76 -31.35
CA ASN A 871 -21.29 -37.84 -31.91
C ASN A 871 -20.93 -36.39 -31.56
N GLY A 872 -20.39 -35.64 -32.52
CA GLY A 872 -20.23 -34.18 -32.41
C GLY A 872 -19.22 -33.61 -33.40
N PHE A 873 -19.70 -32.87 -34.40
CA PHE A 873 -19.04 -32.49 -35.65
C PHE A 873 -17.97 -31.37 -35.53
N LEU A 874 -16.90 -31.47 -36.35
CA LEU A 874 -15.95 -30.41 -36.70
C LEU A 874 -16.44 -29.58 -37.91
N PRO A 875 -16.13 -28.27 -38.00
CA PRO A 875 -16.13 -27.53 -39.26
C PRO A 875 -14.76 -26.93 -39.65
N ASN A 876 -14.16 -27.50 -40.72
CA ASN A 876 -13.71 -26.87 -41.98
C ASN A 876 -12.94 -25.53 -42.03
N SER A 877 -12.00 -25.21 -41.13
CA SER A 877 -11.05 -24.09 -41.38
C SER A 877 -9.66 -24.51 -41.86
N ILE A 878 -9.39 -25.81 -42.04
CA ILE A 878 -8.15 -26.30 -42.64
C ILE A 878 -8.42 -26.57 -44.11
N LEU A 879 -7.98 -25.65 -44.97
CA LEU A 879 -7.29 -25.94 -46.23
C LEU A 879 -6.98 -24.59 -46.91
N TYR A 880 -5.70 -24.20 -46.91
CA TYR A 880 -5.19 -23.23 -47.88
C TYR A 880 -4.04 -23.90 -48.66
N LYS A 881 -4.15 -23.90 -49.99
CA LYS A 881 -3.15 -24.33 -50.96
C LYS A 881 -2.70 -23.10 -51.77
N THR A 882 -1.42 -22.97 -52.04
CA THR A 882 -0.80 -21.81 -52.71
C THR A 882 -1.04 -21.77 -54.23
N LYS A 883 -1.02 -20.53 -54.74
CA LYS A 883 -1.44 -19.99 -56.05
C LYS A 883 -0.83 -20.60 -57.31
N GLU A 884 -1.63 -20.61 -58.38
CA GLU A 884 -1.17 -20.26 -59.75
C GLU A 884 -2.17 -19.29 -60.43
N LEU A 885 -1.62 -18.35 -61.21
CA LEU A 885 -2.28 -17.25 -61.92
C LEU A 885 -2.86 -17.70 -63.27
N VAL A 886 -4.14 -17.42 -63.56
CA VAL A 886 -4.66 -17.05 -64.91
C VAL A 886 -5.97 -16.23 -64.77
N GLU A 887 -6.12 -15.16 -65.55
CA GLU A 887 -7.27 -14.23 -65.71
C GLU A 887 -8.43 -14.83 -66.58
N PRO A 888 -9.53 -14.10 -66.89
CA PRO A 888 -10.53 -13.47 -66.01
C PRO A 888 -11.99 -13.90 -66.31
N LEU A 889 -12.89 -13.55 -65.37
CA LEU A 889 -14.33 -13.22 -65.50
C LEU A 889 -15.29 -14.16 -66.25
N THR A 890 -16.33 -14.67 -65.58
CA THR A 890 -17.72 -14.15 -65.63
C THR A 890 -18.67 -14.98 -64.75
N GLU A 891 -19.65 -14.28 -64.16
CA GLU A 891 -21.07 -14.63 -63.90
C GLU A 891 -21.47 -16.11 -63.72
N SER A 892 -22.45 -16.53 -62.91
CA SER A 892 -23.42 -15.95 -61.99
C SER A 892 -24.22 -17.15 -61.46
N VAL A 893 -24.72 -17.05 -60.23
CA VAL A 893 -26.05 -17.54 -59.80
C VAL A 893 -26.32 -19.08 -59.70
N GLU A 894 -26.60 -19.46 -58.45
CA GLU A 894 -27.64 -20.39 -57.94
C GLU A 894 -27.53 -21.94 -57.95
N SER A 895 -27.66 -22.44 -56.70
CA SER A 895 -28.58 -23.48 -56.20
C SER A 895 -28.42 -24.96 -56.58
N LEU A 896 -28.03 -25.72 -55.53
CA LEU A 896 -28.68 -26.94 -54.99
C LEU A 896 -29.19 -28.04 -55.96
N VAL A 897 -28.65 -29.26 -55.83
CA VAL A 897 -29.26 -30.46 -55.19
C VAL A 897 -28.55 -31.77 -55.65
N LYS A 898 -28.16 -32.56 -54.64
CA LYS A 898 -27.77 -33.99 -54.48
C LYS A 898 -27.68 -34.99 -55.67
N GLU A 899 -26.53 -35.71 -55.68
CA GLU A 899 -26.22 -37.18 -55.67
C GLU A 899 -27.00 -38.17 -56.60
N PRO A 900 -26.51 -39.40 -56.99
CA PRO A 900 -25.63 -40.30 -56.20
C PRO A 900 -24.78 -41.45 -56.90
N VAL A 901 -24.05 -42.22 -56.07
CA VAL A 901 -23.74 -43.70 -56.07
C VAL A 901 -22.62 -44.38 -56.92
N LYS A 902 -21.63 -44.97 -56.18
CA LYS A 902 -20.92 -46.32 -56.16
C LYS A 902 -20.40 -47.01 -57.47
N TYR A 903 -19.43 -47.96 -57.50
CA TYR A 903 -18.85 -48.96 -56.55
C TYR A 903 -17.57 -49.67 -57.14
N ARG A 904 -16.77 -50.34 -56.28
CA ARG A 904 -16.05 -51.67 -56.39
C ARG A 904 -14.51 -51.65 -56.53
N TYR A 905 -13.71 -52.66 -56.13
CA TYR A 905 -13.66 -53.72 -55.09
C TYR A 905 -12.14 -54.04 -54.87
N PRO A 906 -11.73 -54.74 -53.80
CA PRO A 906 -10.35 -54.91 -53.34
C PRO A 906 -9.71 -56.23 -53.78
N ALA A 907 -8.40 -56.33 -53.61
CA ALA A 907 -7.60 -57.49 -53.99
C ALA A 907 -6.37 -57.51 -53.06
N LYS A 908 -6.17 -58.42 -52.11
CA LYS A 908 -5.64 -59.79 -52.29
C LYS A 908 -4.48 -59.95 -53.30
N PHE A 909 -3.79 -58.87 -53.63
CA PHE A 909 -2.72 -58.82 -54.62
C PHE A 909 -1.78 -57.71 -54.11
N TYR A 910 -0.75 -57.91 -53.28
CA TYR A 910 0.49 -58.66 -53.49
C TYR A 910 1.35 -58.65 -52.19
N MET A 911 2.46 -59.40 -52.15
CA MET A 911 3.33 -59.72 -50.98
C MET A 911 4.71 -59.00 -50.98
N ASP A 912 5.34 -59.04 -49.78
CA ASP A 912 6.65 -58.67 -49.16
C ASP A 912 8.01 -58.78 -49.93
N GLU A 913 9.07 -58.11 -49.42
CA GLU A 913 10.48 -58.62 -49.21
C GLU A 913 11.50 -57.59 -48.58
N ASP A 914 12.52 -58.11 -47.85
CA ASP A 914 13.59 -57.50 -46.99
C ASP A 914 14.97 -57.26 -47.67
N GLU A 915 15.94 -56.53 -47.04
CA GLU A 915 17.41 -56.86 -46.88
C GLU A 915 18.35 -55.70 -46.36
N GLU A 916 19.60 -56.04 -45.94
CA GLU A 916 20.49 -55.47 -44.88
C GLU A 916 21.86 -54.81 -45.41
N PRO A 917 23.01 -54.58 -44.67
CA PRO A 917 23.85 -53.33 -44.65
C PRO A 917 25.39 -53.44 -45.02
N THR A 918 26.22 -52.36 -44.95
CA THR A 918 27.74 -52.38 -45.01
C THR A 918 28.51 -51.14 -44.44
N GLU A 919 29.82 -51.28 -44.15
CA GLU A 919 30.78 -50.47 -43.33
C GLU A 919 31.87 -49.57 -44.07
N ALA A 920 32.51 -48.64 -43.31
CA ALA A 920 33.98 -48.33 -43.14
C ALA A 920 34.81 -47.18 -43.85
N ARG A 921 35.59 -46.44 -42.99
CA ARG A 921 36.93 -45.70 -43.09
C ARG A 921 37.05 -44.30 -43.77
N GLU A 922 38.10 -43.45 -43.56
CA GLU A 922 38.93 -42.85 -42.46
C GLU A 922 40.03 -41.95 -43.12
N SER A 923 40.54 -40.84 -42.52
CA SER A 923 41.95 -40.36 -42.69
C SER A 923 42.33 -39.09 -41.88
N ILE A 924 43.65 -38.94 -41.63
CA ILE A 924 44.30 -38.28 -40.49
C ILE A 924 44.96 -36.91 -40.82
N ARG A 925 45.22 -36.17 -39.73
CA ARG A 925 45.81 -34.83 -39.53
C ARG A 925 47.21 -34.56 -40.12
N LEU A 926 47.39 -33.29 -40.45
CA LEU A 926 48.65 -32.62 -40.74
C LEU A 926 49.32 -32.19 -39.41
N SER A 927 50.41 -32.86 -39.07
CA SER A 927 51.59 -32.31 -38.38
C SER A 927 51.37 -31.33 -37.22
N GLN A 928 51.80 -31.65 -36.01
CA GLN A 928 53.25 -31.72 -35.74
C GLN A 928 54.02 -30.45 -36.12
N LEU A 929 53.43 -29.27 -35.91
CA LEU A 929 54.19 -28.03 -35.88
C LEU A 929 54.35 -27.58 -34.42
N MET A 930 55.40 -28.13 -33.82
CA MET A 930 56.26 -27.50 -32.81
C MET A 930 55.94 -27.77 -31.33
N ALA A 931 56.76 -28.66 -30.79
CA ALA A 931 57.02 -28.90 -29.38
C ALA A 931 58.01 -27.87 -28.79
N VAL A 932 58.11 -27.80 -27.45
CA VAL A 932 59.28 -28.27 -26.64
C VAL A 932 59.07 -27.94 -25.14
N ASP A 933 59.12 -28.99 -24.31
CA ASP A 933 59.77 -29.22 -22.99
C ASP A 933 59.77 -28.13 -21.88
N ASP A 934 59.67 -28.43 -20.58
CA ASP A 934 60.44 -29.45 -19.86
C ASP A 934 59.92 -29.76 -18.44
N LEU A 935 60.34 -30.92 -17.93
CA LEU A 935 60.04 -31.56 -16.65
C LEU A 935 60.86 -31.05 -15.44
N LYS A 936 60.34 -31.23 -14.21
CA LYS A 936 60.95 -31.97 -13.05
C LYS A 936 60.27 -31.64 -11.70
N ASN A 937 59.76 -32.67 -10.98
CA ASN A 937 60.28 -33.30 -9.73
C ASN A 937 60.22 -32.38 -8.48
N GLU A 938 59.86 -32.76 -7.25
CA GLU A 938 59.92 -34.04 -6.51
C GLU A 938 59.24 -33.86 -5.12
N LYS A 939 58.61 -34.94 -4.61
CA LYS A 939 58.69 -35.56 -3.25
C LYS A 939 58.17 -34.92 -1.93
N GLU A 940 57.61 -35.87 -1.15
CA GLU A 940 57.64 -36.11 0.32
C GLU A 940 56.79 -35.16 1.20
N GLU A 941 55.69 -35.59 1.85
CA GLU A 941 55.51 -36.63 2.90
C GLU A 941 56.51 -36.54 4.05
N GLU A 942 56.07 -35.93 5.16
CA GLU A 942 56.03 -36.52 6.50
C GLU A 942 54.89 -35.92 7.33
#